data_AF-A0A168FQ38-F1
#
_entry.id   AF-A0A168FQ38-F1
#
_cell.length_a   1.000
_cell.length_b   1.000
_cell.length_c   1.000
_cell.angle_alpha   90.00
_cell.angle_beta   90.00
_cell.angle_gamma   90.00
#
_symmetry.space_group_name_H-M   'P 1'
#
loop_
_entity.id
_entity.type
_entity.pdbx_description
1 polymer ?
#
loop_
_entity_poly.entity_id
_entity_poly.type
_entity_poly.pdbx_seq_one_letter_code
_entity_poly.pdbx_strand_id
1 'polypeptide(L)'
;MADAISEAKSEAGVAFGSDVVFVEKYLGRPQHIEVQVPSDGQGNHIHLHERDCSIQRKHQKIIEIAPAMGISEAVRQGVTDAAVRLAQGLKYEGAGTVEFLMEGENFYFIEMNPRIQVEHTITEELTRVDLVAAQLRIACGATLKELGLVQDKILPKGCSIQCRVTTEIPLDGFRPDTGTIDRTLREIDIQGIETNIDFLVRLLEHLTFLSGACWTSFVDDTPELFVVGGEVAPKQGVLRFLADAAVNGSRIRKPPALKKNIFIGELIDRTTGEQISTEDPRRDGWRSILLRDGPPEFARQVRAHQKTLITDTTWRDGQQSLLATRKDAYSLEAWGRATFDVMLRFLYEDPWQRLRKLRELVPYHCGRCTLLGSPAKLSRMQKHSVSDATKKYERVGILGNALFHFVSLAKQTCIDIFRVFDSLNDLENLKVGIEAIHAAGGLVEGAIMYTGDMLAPGTKYGLEYYMKIVDRLVEYDIHIISIKSMSGVMKPAAGHLIPLWHHVTASGQLRGCLTAEHAIESALELDHIAVIDAYWAQLRLMYAGFDADLRSPDPTVYKHEIPGGQYSKLMFQAQQNGLGGQWTETIQAYQDANLLLGDIIKATPTSKAVGDLAQFMVDRGLSATAIQQQASKLDLPQSVLEYFTGQMGQPFDGFPEPLRSDVLRGRPGNMAKQSRSAPASADLNSIRRHIASQFPGVPVIEHDAASYVMFPDVYIEFRHNRRNNLQLGAKNLATAKMLAILPPEPGTSKRSVLFRLDGEVCFVEVQDDKAMVARKREKARPDVNKEVASPMVGRIVGIKKNPGGAVEAGDVLIAVSAMKMEIHVSAPVRGRIASIAVAVGDMVEKEDLLARIE
;
A
#
# COMPACT_ATOMS: atom_id res chain seq x y z
N MET A 1 -4.20 -39.08 -34.51
CA MET A 1 -2.97 -39.86 -34.79
C MET A 1 -2.45 -39.59 -36.20
N ALA A 2 -3.27 -39.67 -37.25
CA ALA A 2 -2.85 -39.34 -38.62
C ALA A 2 -2.25 -37.92 -38.74
N ASP A 3 -2.94 -36.92 -38.18
CA ASP A 3 -2.47 -35.53 -38.22
C ASP A 3 -1.14 -35.34 -37.46
N ALA A 4 -1.03 -35.90 -36.26
CA ALA A 4 0.20 -35.85 -35.45
C ALA A 4 1.39 -36.55 -36.13
N ILE A 5 1.17 -37.66 -36.84
CA ILE A 5 2.22 -38.32 -37.64
C ILE A 5 2.65 -37.41 -38.80
N SER A 6 1.71 -36.76 -39.47
CA SER A 6 2.03 -35.82 -40.56
C SER A 6 2.84 -34.63 -40.07
N GLU A 7 2.49 -34.08 -38.90
CA GLU A 7 3.20 -32.98 -38.26
C GLU A 7 4.62 -33.40 -37.84
N ALA A 8 4.76 -34.54 -37.16
CA ALA A 8 6.06 -35.09 -36.78
C ALA A 8 6.97 -35.37 -37.99
N LYS A 9 6.42 -35.89 -39.10
CA LYS A 9 7.16 -36.08 -40.34
C LYS A 9 7.66 -34.76 -40.92
N SER A 10 6.81 -33.73 -40.90
CA SER A 10 7.16 -32.40 -41.39
C SER A 10 8.28 -31.78 -40.55
N GLU A 11 8.16 -31.83 -39.22
CA GLU A 11 9.19 -31.32 -38.31
C GLU A 11 10.52 -32.07 -38.47
N ALA A 12 10.49 -33.40 -38.56
CA ALA A 12 11.69 -34.21 -38.75
C ALA A 12 12.39 -33.90 -40.08
N GLY A 13 11.61 -33.72 -41.16
CA GLY A 13 12.14 -33.31 -42.46
C GLY A 13 12.83 -31.94 -42.43
N VAL A 14 12.26 -30.97 -41.69
CA VAL A 14 12.82 -29.61 -41.56
C VAL A 14 14.04 -29.57 -40.63
N ALA A 15 14.00 -30.24 -39.48
CA ALA A 15 15.04 -30.15 -38.46
C ALA A 15 16.22 -31.09 -38.70
N PHE A 16 15.99 -32.30 -39.23
CA PHE A 16 16.99 -33.36 -39.34
C PHE A 16 17.22 -33.86 -40.78
N GLY A 17 16.43 -33.40 -41.75
CA GLY A 17 16.57 -33.77 -43.16
C GLY A 17 16.02 -35.15 -43.54
N SER A 18 15.25 -35.79 -42.66
CA SER A 18 14.58 -37.09 -42.91
C SER A 18 13.17 -37.10 -42.32
N ASP A 19 12.19 -37.62 -43.05
CA ASP A 19 10.79 -37.75 -42.60
C ASP A 19 10.47 -39.15 -42.02
N VAL A 20 11.50 -39.95 -41.74
CA VAL A 20 11.33 -41.28 -41.14
C VAL A 20 10.92 -41.12 -39.68
N VAL A 21 9.74 -41.67 -39.37
CA VAL A 21 9.20 -41.71 -38.01
C VAL A 21 8.81 -43.14 -37.67
N PHE A 22 8.96 -43.52 -36.40
CA PHE A 22 8.47 -44.77 -35.84
C PHE A 22 7.54 -44.48 -34.67
N VAL A 23 6.82 -45.51 -34.20
CA VAL A 23 5.85 -45.38 -33.11
C VAL A 23 6.21 -46.34 -32.00
N GLU A 24 6.21 -45.85 -30.77
CA GLU A 24 6.42 -46.63 -29.57
C GLU A 24 5.20 -46.59 -28.66
N LYS A 25 5.15 -47.53 -27.71
CA LYS A 25 4.15 -47.50 -26.64
C LYS A 25 4.45 -46.33 -25.71
N TYR A 26 3.49 -45.43 -25.56
CA TYR A 26 3.56 -44.34 -24.60
C TYR A 26 3.45 -44.87 -23.16
N LEU A 27 4.38 -44.45 -22.29
CA LEU A 27 4.34 -44.69 -20.84
C LEU A 27 3.81 -43.43 -20.16
N GLY A 28 2.90 -43.59 -19.19
CA GLY A 28 2.15 -42.46 -18.64
C GLY A 28 2.93 -41.58 -17.67
N ARG A 29 3.63 -42.17 -16.70
CA ARG A 29 4.46 -41.45 -15.71
C ARG A 29 5.83 -42.12 -15.53
N PRO A 30 6.64 -42.23 -16.59
CA PRO A 30 7.91 -42.89 -16.49
C PRO A 30 8.93 -42.01 -15.74
N GLN A 31 9.92 -42.67 -15.13
CA GLN A 31 11.19 -42.02 -14.77
C GLN A 31 12.15 -42.14 -15.95
N HIS A 32 12.93 -41.10 -16.23
CA HIS A 32 13.99 -41.11 -17.24
C HIS A 32 15.32 -41.33 -16.53
N ILE A 33 15.88 -42.54 -16.66
CA ILE A 33 17.14 -42.93 -16.04
C ILE A 33 18.17 -43.19 -17.13
N GLU A 34 19.37 -42.65 -16.96
CA GLU A 34 20.44 -42.81 -17.95
C GLU A 34 21.74 -43.26 -17.30
N VAL A 35 22.54 -44.06 -17.99
CA VAL A 35 23.76 -44.67 -17.46
C VAL A 35 24.97 -44.21 -18.27
N GLN A 36 25.97 -43.67 -17.59
CA GLN A 36 27.22 -43.25 -18.21
C GLN A 36 28.15 -44.44 -18.43
N VAL A 37 28.59 -44.66 -19.67
CA VAL A 37 29.43 -45.79 -20.08
C VAL A 37 30.69 -45.33 -20.81
N PRO A 38 31.85 -45.20 -20.12
CA PRO A 38 33.14 -45.08 -20.79
C PRO A 38 33.68 -46.44 -21.25
N SER A 39 34.23 -46.49 -22.46
CA SER A 39 34.76 -47.71 -23.11
C SER A 39 36.07 -47.42 -23.84
N ASP A 40 37.09 -48.29 -23.72
CA ASP A 40 38.44 -48.02 -24.27
C ASP A 40 38.72 -48.62 -25.67
N GLY A 41 37.73 -49.23 -26.32
CA GLY A 41 37.92 -49.86 -27.63
C GLY A 41 38.73 -51.17 -27.61
N GLN A 42 39.26 -51.59 -26.45
CA GLN A 42 39.98 -52.86 -26.26
C GLN A 42 39.10 -53.95 -25.62
N GLY A 43 37.77 -53.74 -25.63
CA GLY A 43 36.78 -54.64 -25.05
C GLY A 43 36.50 -54.41 -23.57
N ASN A 44 37.04 -53.35 -22.96
CA ASN A 44 36.69 -52.96 -21.60
C ASN A 44 35.58 -51.91 -21.61
N HIS A 45 34.51 -52.19 -20.87
CA HIS A 45 33.33 -51.32 -20.73
C HIS A 45 32.95 -51.30 -19.25
N ILE A 46 32.75 -50.11 -18.70
CA ILE A 46 32.33 -49.90 -17.30
C ILE A 46 31.19 -48.89 -17.25
N HIS A 47 30.49 -48.80 -16.13
CA HIS A 47 29.55 -47.71 -15.88
C HIS A 47 30.03 -46.77 -14.77
N LEU A 48 29.69 -45.49 -14.87
CA LEU A 48 29.90 -44.48 -13.82
C LEU A 48 28.59 -44.17 -13.09
N HIS A 49 27.81 -45.22 -12.80
CA HIS A 49 26.46 -45.14 -12.23
C HIS A 49 25.46 -44.45 -13.17
N GLU A 50 24.25 -44.25 -12.64
CA GLU A 50 23.11 -43.67 -13.32
C GLU A 50 22.84 -42.21 -12.92
N ARG A 51 22.07 -41.52 -13.75
CA ARG A 51 21.49 -40.21 -13.50
C ARG A 51 19.98 -40.28 -13.65
N ASP A 52 19.28 -39.54 -12.81
CA ASP A 52 17.85 -39.27 -12.95
C ASP A 52 17.65 -37.95 -13.68
N CYS A 53 17.07 -38.04 -14.87
CA CYS A 53 16.75 -36.92 -15.75
C CYS A 53 15.23 -36.76 -15.92
N SER A 54 14.44 -37.25 -14.96
CA SER A 54 12.97 -37.23 -15.02
C SER A 54 12.39 -35.82 -14.92
N ILE A 55 13.13 -34.84 -14.40
CA ILE A 55 12.64 -33.47 -14.26
C ILE A 55 12.76 -32.76 -15.60
N GLN A 56 11.67 -32.82 -16.38
CA GLN A 56 11.59 -32.30 -17.73
C GLN A 56 10.38 -31.38 -17.89
N ARG A 57 10.45 -30.49 -18.88
CA ARG A 57 9.28 -29.74 -19.39
C ARG A 57 9.21 -29.92 -20.89
N LYS A 58 8.05 -30.33 -21.42
CA LYS A 58 7.91 -30.62 -22.87
C LYS A 58 9.06 -31.51 -23.39
N HIS A 59 9.47 -32.49 -22.58
CA HIS A 59 10.54 -33.44 -22.88
C HIS A 59 11.96 -32.84 -22.96
N GLN A 60 12.19 -31.66 -22.38
CA GLN A 60 13.52 -31.04 -22.24
C GLN A 60 13.99 -31.13 -20.78
N LYS A 61 15.21 -31.65 -20.55
CA LYS A 61 15.82 -31.81 -19.22
C LYS A 61 16.10 -30.44 -18.58
N ILE A 62 15.62 -30.24 -17.34
CA ILE A 62 15.77 -29.00 -16.56
C ILE A 62 16.72 -29.21 -15.38
N ILE A 63 16.48 -30.28 -14.62
CA ILE A 63 17.26 -30.67 -13.45
C ILE A 63 17.65 -32.13 -13.61
N GLU A 64 18.92 -32.42 -13.34
CA GLU A 64 19.47 -33.76 -13.36
C GLU A 64 20.12 -34.09 -12.01
N ILE A 65 19.96 -35.34 -11.56
CA ILE A 65 20.42 -35.80 -10.24
C ILE A 65 21.27 -37.07 -10.41
N ALA A 66 22.37 -37.19 -9.66
CA ALA A 66 23.16 -38.40 -9.59
C ALA A 66 23.54 -38.75 -8.13
N PRO A 67 23.36 -40.00 -7.66
CA PRO A 67 22.67 -41.11 -8.33
C PRO A 67 21.16 -40.88 -8.39
N ALA A 68 20.42 -41.75 -9.06
CA ALA A 68 18.96 -41.65 -9.12
C ALA A 68 18.33 -41.86 -7.74
N MET A 69 17.46 -40.93 -7.34
CA MET A 69 16.75 -40.97 -6.06
C MET A 69 15.47 -41.79 -6.23
N GLY A 70 15.17 -42.69 -5.28
CA GLY A 70 13.91 -43.43 -5.28
C GLY A 70 13.87 -44.72 -6.11
N ILE A 71 15.00 -45.19 -6.65
CA ILE A 71 15.11 -46.51 -7.31
C ILE A 71 15.76 -47.54 -6.37
N SER A 72 15.33 -48.81 -6.46
CA SER A 72 15.91 -49.90 -5.67
C SER A 72 17.28 -50.32 -6.20
N GLU A 73 18.14 -50.86 -5.33
CA GLU A 73 19.48 -51.31 -5.73
C GLU A 73 19.44 -52.41 -6.79
N ALA A 74 18.41 -53.26 -6.76
CA ALA A 74 18.20 -54.29 -7.77
C ALA A 74 17.91 -53.70 -9.16
N VAL A 75 17.08 -52.65 -9.22
CA VAL A 75 16.78 -51.94 -10.47
C VAL A 75 18.00 -51.18 -10.96
N ARG A 76 18.72 -50.49 -10.06
CA ARG A 76 19.99 -49.80 -10.36
C ARG A 76 20.98 -50.75 -11.03
N GLN A 77 21.26 -51.89 -10.40
CA GLN A 77 22.17 -52.89 -10.97
C GLN A 77 21.66 -53.40 -12.32
N GLY A 78 20.34 -53.61 -12.45
CA GLY A 78 19.71 -54.04 -13.70
C GLY A 78 19.93 -53.07 -14.86
N VAL A 79 19.74 -51.76 -14.65
CA VAL A 79 19.95 -50.74 -15.70
C VAL A 79 21.42 -50.56 -16.04
N THR A 80 22.32 -50.58 -15.04
CA THR A 80 23.75 -50.43 -15.27
C THR A 80 24.33 -51.63 -16.01
N ASP A 81 23.94 -52.85 -15.65
CA ASP A 81 24.36 -54.08 -16.33
C ASP A 81 23.81 -54.13 -17.77
N ALA A 82 22.57 -53.69 -17.98
CA ALA A 82 22.00 -53.58 -19.32
C ALA A 82 22.78 -52.60 -20.20
N ALA A 83 23.16 -51.44 -19.66
CA ALA A 83 23.94 -50.44 -20.38
C ALA A 83 25.35 -50.95 -20.76
N VAL A 84 26.06 -51.58 -19.83
CA VAL A 84 27.38 -52.17 -20.09
C VAL A 84 27.30 -53.31 -21.11
N ARG A 85 26.30 -54.18 -20.98
CA ARG A 85 26.05 -55.28 -21.94
C ARG A 85 25.73 -54.78 -23.34
N LEU A 86 24.97 -53.68 -23.46
CA LEU A 86 24.72 -53.03 -24.76
C LEU A 86 26.02 -52.52 -25.37
N ALA A 87 26.83 -51.80 -24.61
CA ALA A 87 28.12 -51.29 -25.07
C ALA A 87 29.08 -52.40 -25.49
N GLN A 88 29.12 -53.52 -24.75
CA GLN A 88 29.86 -54.72 -25.11
C GLN A 88 29.39 -55.33 -26.43
N GLY A 89 28.08 -55.48 -26.62
CA GLY A 89 27.50 -56.02 -27.86
C GLY A 89 27.80 -55.16 -29.09
N LEU A 90 27.87 -53.84 -28.91
CA LEU A 90 28.22 -52.87 -29.96
C LEU A 90 29.72 -52.70 -30.17
N LYS A 91 30.56 -53.23 -29.27
CA LYS A 91 32.01 -52.94 -29.20
C LYS A 91 32.26 -51.43 -29.16
N TYR A 92 31.51 -50.74 -28.30
CA TYR A 92 31.52 -49.28 -28.21
C TYR A 92 32.89 -48.71 -27.79
N GLU A 93 33.25 -47.54 -28.30
CA GLU A 93 34.49 -46.83 -28.00
C GLU A 93 34.19 -45.37 -27.62
N GLY A 94 34.89 -44.85 -26.61
CA GLY A 94 34.72 -43.50 -26.10
C GLY A 94 33.72 -43.40 -24.94
N ALA A 95 33.18 -42.21 -24.70
CA ALA A 95 32.14 -41.96 -23.71
C ALA A 95 30.77 -41.97 -24.37
N GLY A 96 29.83 -42.73 -23.81
CA GLY A 96 28.44 -42.74 -24.25
C GLY A 96 27.49 -42.85 -23.08
N THR A 97 26.23 -42.52 -23.31
CA THR A 97 25.17 -42.68 -22.31
C THR A 97 24.07 -43.55 -22.88
N VAL A 98 23.61 -44.51 -22.10
CA VAL A 98 22.44 -45.35 -22.44
C VAL A 98 21.25 -44.86 -21.64
N GLU A 99 20.17 -44.49 -22.32
CA GLU A 99 18.96 -43.94 -21.71
C GLU A 99 17.84 -45.00 -21.62
N PHE A 100 17.11 -44.96 -20.51
CA PHE A 100 16.01 -45.86 -20.19
C PHE A 100 14.80 -45.08 -19.67
N LEU A 101 13.60 -45.56 -20.01
CA LEU A 101 12.37 -45.19 -19.30
C LEU A 101 12.01 -46.28 -18.30
N MET A 102 11.61 -45.89 -17.09
CA MET A 102 11.19 -46.83 -16.04
C MET A 102 9.73 -46.65 -15.64
N GLU A 103 9.03 -47.76 -15.40
CA GLU A 103 7.67 -47.81 -14.84
C GLU A 103 7.62 -48.87 -13.73
N GLY A 104 7.64 -48.42 -12.47
CA GLY A 104 7.81 -49.29 -11.32
C GLY A 104 9.21 -49.90 -11.28
N GLU A 105 9.30 -51.23 -11.26
CA GLU A 105 10.59 -51.95 -11.30
C GLU A 105 11.02 -52.36 -12.73
N ASN A 106 10.20 -52.06 -13.74
CA ASN A 106 10.52 -52.36 -15.14
C ASN A 106 11.23 -51.18 -15.79
N PHE A 107 12.24 -51.46 -16.61
CA PHE A 107 12.96 -50.47 -17.40
C PHE A 107 13.02 -50.86 -18.88
N TYR A 108 12.99 -49.87 -19.76
CA TYR A 108 12.92 -50.01 -21.21
C TYR A 108 13.98 -49.13 -21.86
N PHE A 109 14.85 -49.71 -22.70
CA PHE A 109 15.83 -48.96 -23.48
C PHE A 109 15.11 -48.02 -24.46
N ILE A 110 15.60 -46.78 -24.58
CA ILE A 110 15.08 -45.81 -25.55
C ILE A 110 16.16 -45.36 -26.55
N GLU A 111 17.32 -44.95 -26.07
CA GLU A 111 18.39 -44.47 -26.94
C GLU A 111 19.77 -44.68 -26.32
N MET A 112 20.79 -44.57 -27.16
CA MET A 112 22.16 -44.39 -26.73
C MET A 112 22.67 -43.08 -27.34
N ASN A 113 23.16 -42.18 -26.50
CA ASN A 113 23.86 -40.97 -26.92
C ASN A 113 25.35 -41.31 -27.09
N PRO A 114 25.89 -41.40 -28.32
CA PRO A 114 27.27 -41.79 -28.56
C PRO A 114 28.24 -40.59 -28.41
N ARG A 115 28.05 -39.81 -27.34
CA ARG A 115 28.78 -38.57 -27.05
C ARG A 115 28.62 -38.21 -25.58
N ILE A 116 29.45 -37.29 -25.11
CA ILE A 116 29.26 -36.65 -23.81
C ILE A 116 27.96 -35.81 -23.80
N GLN A 117 27.30 -35.74 -22.64
CA GLN A 117 26.09 -34.95 -22.42
C GLN A 117 26.38 -33.75 -21.51
N VAL A 118 25.44 -32.80 -21.46
CA VAL A 118 25.58 -31.57 -20.65
C VAL A 118 25.72 -31.92 -19.17
N GLU A 119 24.93 -32.87 -18.72
CA GLU A 119 24.84 -33.42 -17.36
C GLU A 119 25.93 -34.44 -16.99
N HIS A 120 27.03 -34.54 -17.76
CA HIS A 120 28.18 -35.36 -17.33
C HIS A 120 28.78 -34.86 -16.00
N THR A 121 28.69 -33.56 -15.73
CA THR A 121 29.23 -32.86 -14.55
C THR A 121 28.79 -33.49 -13.23
N ILE A 122 27.52 -33.91 -13.11
CA ILE A 122 27.01 -34.53 -11.88
C ILE A 122 27.58 -35.93 -11.69
N THR A 123 27.88 -36.65 -12.76
CA THR A 123 28.60 -37.92 -12.70
C THR A 123 30.06 -37.71 -12.30
N GLU A 124 30.72 -36.67 -12.80
CA GLU A 124 32.08 -36.30 -12.38
C GLU A 124 32.13 -35.94 -10.90
N GLU A 125 31.18 -35.14 -10.40
CA GLU A 125 31.08 -34.78 -8.98
C GLU A 125 30.80 -36.01 -8.09
N LEU A 126 29.95 -36.92 -8.56
CA LEU A 126 29.59 -38.14 -7.86
C LEU A 126 30.77 -39.11 -7.75
N THR A 127 31.49 -39.32 -8.85
CA THR A 127 32.52 -40.37 -8.95
C THR A 127 33.95 -39.86 -8.79
N ARG A 128 34.16 -38.55 -8.93
CA ARG A 128 35.46 -37.88 -9.03
C ARG A 128 36.29 -38.34 -10.24
N VAL A 129 35.61 -38.82 -11.28
CA VAL A 129 36.22 -39.15 -12.57
C VAL A 129 36.01 -37.97 -13.51
N ASP A 130 37.09 -37.40 -14.03
CA ASP A 130 37.06 -36.40 -15.10
C ASP A 130 36.80 -37.13 -16.43
N LEU A 131 35.55 -37.09 -16.89
CA LEU A 131 35.05 -37.78 -18.07
C LEU A 131 35.62 -37.17 -19.35
N VAL A 132 35.77 -35.85 -19.41
CA VAL A 132 36.34 -35.16 -20.58
C VAL A 132 37.80 -35.56 -20.77
N ALA A 133 38.60 -35.53 -19.70
CA ALA A 133 39.98 -35.97 -19.73
C ALA A 133 40.11 -37.48 -20.01
N ALA A 134 39.24 -38.31 -19.44
CA ALA A 134 39.21 -39.74 -19.72
C ALA A 134 38.91 -40.02 -21.20
N GLN A 135 37.91 -39.35 -21.78
CA GLN A 135 37.56 -39.48 -23.20
C GLN A 135 38.74 -39.12 -24.12
N LEU A 136 39.44 -38.01 -23.83
CA LEU A 136 40.63 -37.60 -24.60
C LEU A 136 41.76 -38.63 -24.51
N ARG A 137 42.01 -39.19 -23.33
CA ARG A 137 43.07 -40.20 -23.13
C ARG A 137 42.73 -41.53 -23.80
N ILE A 138 41.46 -41.95 -23.73
CA ILE A 138 40.96 -43.13 -24.45
C ILE A 138 41.15 -42.95 -25.96
N ALA A 139 40.83 -41.78 -26.50
CA ALA A 139 41.07 -41.47 -27.92
C ALA A 139 42.57 -41.48 -28.29
N CYS A 140 43.47 -41.29 -27.32
CA CYS A 140 44.92 -41.47 -27.49
C CYS A 140 45.40 -42.93 -27.27
N GLY A 141 44.49 -43.88 -27.08
CA GLY A 141 44.78 -45.31 -26.91
C GLY A 141 44.98 -45.79 -25.47
N ALA A 142 44.73 -44.94 -24.45
CA ALA A 142 44.81 -45.35 -23.05
C ALA A 142 43.67 -46.32 -22.69
N THR A 143 43.99 -47.38 -21.95
CA THR A 143 42.99 -48.33 -21.43
C THR A 143 42.30 -47.80 -20.18
N LEU A 144 41.08 -48.29 -19.89
CA LEU A 144 40.37 -47.93 -18.65
C LEU A 144 41.20 -48.27 -17.40
N LYS A 145 41.95 -49.36 -17.44
CA LYS A 145 42.83 -49.80 -16.35
C LYS A 145 44.01 -48.85 -16.12
N GLU A 146 44.63 -48.31 -17.17
CA GLU A 146 45.70 -47.30 -17.06
C GLU A 146 45.17 -45.97 -16.51
N LEU A 147 43.90 -45.65 -16.77
CA LEU A 147 43.20 -44.52 -16.18
C LEU A 147 42.76 -44.75 -14.74
N GLY A 148 42.98 -45.95 -14.19
CA GLY A 148 42.55 -46.34 -12.85
C GLY A 148 41.04 -46.59 -12.72
N LEU A 149 40.33 -46.68 -13.84
CA LEU A 149 38.89 -46.86 -13.92
C LEU A 149 38.55 -48.36 -13.95
N VAL A 150 38.24 -48.91 -12.77
CA VAL A 150 37.84 -50.30 -12.58
C VAL A 150 36.51 -50.31 -11.84
N GLN A 151 35.52 -51.09 -12.32
CA GLN A 151 34.13 -51.04 -11.84
C GLN A 151 34.01 -51.06 -10.31
N ASP A 152 34.65 -52.03 -9.65
CA ASP A 152 34.59 -52.20 -8.18
C ASP A 152 35.20 -51.03 -7.38
N LYS A 153 35.97 -50.14 -8.04
CA LYS A 153 36.58 -48.96 -7.41
C LYS A 153 35.78 -47.67 -7.64
N ILE A 154 34.76 -47.71 -8.49
CA ILE A 154 33.94 -46.54 -8.81
C ILE A 154 32.76 -46.51 -7.85
N LEU A 155 32.94 -45.81 -6.74
CA LEU A 155 31.92 -45.67 -5.70
C LEU A 155 31.28 -44.28 -5.76
N PRO A 156 29.95 -44.18 -5.58
CA PRO A 156 29.28 -42.89 -5.49
C PRO A 156 29.69 -42.14 -4.21
N LYS A 157 30.02 -40.86 -4.33
CA LYS A 157 30.37 -39.98 -3.20
C LYS A 157 29.31 -38.92 -2.99
N GLY A 158 28.26 -39.28 -2.25
CA GLY A 158 27.14 -38.40 -1.93
C GLY A 158 26.12 -38.32 -3.07
N CYS A 159 25.56 -37.13 -3.28
CA CYS A 159 24.65 -36.82 -4.36
C CYS A 159 25.04 -35.49 -5.01
N SER A 160 24.77 -35.35 -6.30
CA SER A 160 25.01 -34.16 -7.09
C SER A 160 23.75 -33.79 -7.87
N ILE A 161 23.50 -32.49 -8.00
CA ILE A 161 22.34 -31.93 -8.69
C ILE A 161 22.86 -30.85 -9.64
N GLN A 162 22.40 -30.88 -10.88
CA GLN A 162 22.62 -29.80 -11.84
C GLN A 162 21.30 -29.10 -12.13
N CYS A 163 21.34 -27.77 -12.13
CA CYS A 163 20.25 -26.92 -12.56
C CYS A 163 20.74 -26.02 -13.69
N ARG A 164 19.96 -25.91 -14.77
CA ARG A 164 20.29 -25.03 -15.89
C ARG A 164 19.64 -23.67 -15.69
N VAL A 165 20.45 -22.66 -15.37
CA VAL A 165 20.00 -21.27 -15.36
C VAL A 165 19.93 -20.76 -16.81
N THR A 166 18.73 -20.42 -17.27
CA THR A 166 18.46 -19.94 -18.63
C THR A 166 17.81 -18.55 -18.57
N THR A 167 17.79 -17.86 -19.71
CA THR A 167 17.07 -16.57 -19.87
C THR A 167 15.59 -16.77 -20.18
N GLU A 168 15.09 -18.00 -20.05
CA GLU A 168 13.70 -18.33 -20.37
C GLU A 168 12.77 -17.78 -19.30
N ILE A 169 11.76 -17.02 -19.71
CA ILE A 169 10.77 -16.44 -18.82
C ILE A 169 9.67 -17.46 -18.57
N PRO A 170 9.56 -18.10 -17.38
CA PRO A 170 8.61 -19.20 -17.17
C PRO A 170 7.16 -18.79 -17.39
N LEU A 171 6.85 -17.50 -17.17
CA LEU A 171 5.51 -16.92 -17.28
C LEU A 171 5.13 -16.54 -18.72
N ASP A 172 6.12 -16.29 -19.59
CA ASP A 172 5.92 -16.00 -21.02
C ASP A 172 6.22 -17.24 -21.86
N GLY A 173 5.73 -18.40 -21.40
CA GLY A 173 5.87 -19.66 -22.11
C GLY A 173 7.31 -20.18 -22.24
N PHE A 174 8.25 -19.69 -21.42
CA PHE A 174 9.70 -19.94 -21.49
C PHE A 174 10.34 -19.33 -22.75
N ARG A 175 9.82 -18.20 -23.22
CA ARG A 175 10.51 -17.43 -24.25
C ARG A 175 11.87 -16.97 -23.72
N PRO A 176 12.98 -17.18 -24.44
CA PRO A 176 14.27 -16.64 -24.05
C PRO A 176 14.25 -15.11 -24.08
N ASP A 177 14.63 -14.48 -22.98
CA ASP A 177 14.89 -13.05 -22.90
C ASP A 177 16.28 -12.72 -23.47
N THR A 178 16.44 -11.48 -23.93
CA THR A 178 17.66 -10.99 -24.57
C THR A 178 18.04 -9.62 -24.02
N GLY A 179 19.30 -9.45 -23.60
CA GLY A 179 19.77 -8.18 -23.04
C GLY A 179 21.23 -8.25 -22.59
N THR A 180 21.69 -7.17 -21.95
CA THR A 180 23.06 -7.10 -21.40
C THR A 180 23.03 -7.52 -19.93
N ILE A 181 23.85 -8.49 -19.56
CA ILE A 181 24.01 -8.93 -18.17
C ILE A 181 24.85 -7.91 -17.41
N ASP A 182 24.31 -7.32 -16.34
CA ASP A 182 25.06 -6.51 -15.39
C ASP A 182 25.53 -7.40 -14.24
N ARG A 183 26.83 -7.74 -14.19
CA ARG A 183 27.35 -8.81 -13.31
C ARG A 183 28.03 -8.24 -12.05
N THR A 184 27.43 -8.44 -10.89
CA THR A 184 28.13 -8.41 -9.59
C THR A 184 28.57 -9.83 -9.20
N LEU A 185 29.75 -9.96 -8.61
CA LEU A 185 30.59 -11.16 -8.75
C LEU A 185 30.47 -12.21 -7.62
N ARG A 186 29.46 -12.19 -6.75
CA ARG A 186 29.50 -13.07 -5.55
C ARG A 186 28.26 -13.85 -5.10
N GLU A 187 27.06 -13.57 -5.54
CA GLU A 187 25.89 -14.47 -5.42
C GLU A 187 25.16 -14.37 -6.76
N ILE A 188 24.41 -15.38 -7.21
CA ILE A 188 23.77 -15.38 -8.55
C ILE A 188 22.62 -14.35 -8.57
N ASP A 189 22.96 -13.06 -8.61
CA ASP A 189 22.05 -11.94 -8.87
C ASP A 189 22.30 -11.48 -10.30
N ILE A 190 21.50 -12.02 -11.23
CA ILE A 190 21.56 -11.68 -12.65
C ILE A 190 20.59 -10.52 -12.88
N GLN A 191 21.13 -9.34 -13.13
CA GLN A 191 20.35 -8.13 -13.43
C GLN A 191 20.47 -7.77 -14.92
N GLY A 192 19.40 -7.17 -15.47
CA GLY A 192 19.33 -6.73 -16.86
C GLY A 192 18.68 -7.71 -17.84
N ILE A 193 18.43 -8.95 -17.42
CA ILE A 193 17.66 -9.97 -18.16
C ILE A 193 16.82 -10.81 -17.19
N GLU A 194 15.65 -11.25 -17.62
CA GLU A 194 14.85 -12.20 -16.85
C GLU A 194 15.44 -13.63 -16.92
N THR A 195 15.26 -14.43 -15.86
CA THR A 195 15.84 -15.78 -15.75
C THR A 195 14.83 -16.78 -15.17
N ASN A 196 15.13 -18.08 -15.30
CA ASN A 196 14.33 -19.16 -14.72
C ASN A 196 14.65 -19.48 -13.24
N ILE A 197 15.46 -18.68 -12.54
CA ILE A 197 15.96 -18.97 -11.18
C ILE A 197 14.82 -19.19 -10.18
N ASP A 198 13.84 -18.29 -10.13
CA ASP A 198 12.75 -18.42 -9.16
C ASP A 198 11.91 -19.69 -9.39
N PHE A 199 11.78 -20.11 -10.65
CA PHE A 199 11.12 -21.36 -10.99
C PHE A 199 11.94 -22.56 -10.49
N LEU A 200 13.26 -22.54 -10.67
CA LEU A 200 14.16 -23.58 -10.17
C LEU A 200 14.10 -23.69 -8.63
N VAL A 201 14.10 -22.57 -7.92
CA VAL A 201 13.97 -22.55 -6.45
C VAL A 201 12.68 -23.22 -5.99
N ARG A 202 11.53 -22.83 -6.57
CA ARG A 202 10.23 -23.43 -6.23
C ARG A 202 10.19 -24.93 -6.53
N LEU A 203 10.80 -25.36 -7.63
CA LEU A 203 10.88 -26.77 -8.01
C LEU A 203 11.71 -27.56 -6.99
N LEU A 204 12.87 -27.04 -6.59
CA LEU A 204 13.75 -27.68 -5.60
C LEU A 204 13.10 -27.77 -4.20
N GLU A 205 12.23 -26.82 -3.85
CA GLU A 205 11.48 -26.82 -2.59
C GLU A 205 10.21 -27.69 -2.62
N HIS A 206 9.81 -28.17 -3.80
CA HIS A 206 8.58 -28.93 -3.96
C HIS A 206 8.66 -30.32 -3.30
N LEU A 207 7.63 -30.72 -2.56
CA LEU A 207 7.63 -31.99 -1.81
C LEU A 207 7.87 -33.21 -2.71
N THR A 208 7.31 -33.23 -3.93
CA THR A 208 7.56 -34.31 -4.90
C THR A 208 9.04 -34.43 -5.27
N PHE A 209 9.72 -33.29 -5.48
CA PHE A 209 11.16 -33.27 -5.76
C PHE A 209 11.96 -33.78 -4.55
N LEU A 210 11.66 -33.26 -3.36
CA LEU A 210 12.32 -33.68 -2.11
C LEU A 210 12.14 -35.17 -1.81
N SER A 211 11.01 -35.76 -2.23
CA SER A 211 10.74 -37.19 -2.07
C SER A 211 11.47 -38.09 -3.09
N GLY A 212 12.05 -37.52 -4.15
CA GLY A 212 12.66 -38.27 -5.25
C GLY A 212 11.65 -38.97 -6.17
N ALA A 213 10.35 -38.65 -6.08
CA ALA A 213 9.28 -39.33 -6.81
C ALA A 213 8.84 -38.57 -8.08
N CYS A 214 9.78 -37.90 -8.77
CA CYS A 214 9.50 -37.15 -10.00
C CYS A 214 9.32 -38.09 -11.20
N TRP A 215 8.51 -37.67 -12.18
CA TRP A 215 8.31 -38.34 -13.48
C TRP A 215 8.42 -37.32 -14.62
N THR A 216 8.53 -37.78 -15.87
CA THR A 216 8.83 -36.93 -17.04
C THR A 216 7.87 -35.76 -17.27
N SER A 217 6.60 -35.87 -16.88
CA SER A 217 5.60 -34.79 -17.00
C SER A 217 5.35 -34.05 -15.68
N PHE A 218 6.15 -34.26 -14.62
CA PHE A 218 5.95 -33.64 -13.31
C PHE A 218 5.79 -32.11 -13.39
N VAL A 219 6.66 -31.43 -14.14
CA VAL A 219 6.59 -29.96 -14.29
C VAL A 219 5.32 -29.56 -15.05
N ASP A 220 4.96 -30.29 -16.10
CA ASP A 220 3.77 -30.02 -16.91
C ASP A 220 2.46 -30.30 -16.14
N ASP A 221 2.48 -31.25 -15.20
CA ASP A 221 1.35 -31.68 -14.36
C ASP A 221 1.17 -30.84 -13.08
N THR A 222 2.08 -29.90 -12.79
CA THR A 222 2.16 -29.19 -11.51
C THR A 222 2.02 -27.66 -11.70
N PRO A 223 0.79 -27.13 -11.91
CA PRO A 223 0.55 -25.71 -12.22
C PRO A 223 1.05 -24.74 -11.14
N GLU A 224 1.12 -25.17 -9.88
CA GLU A 224 1.58 -24.34 -8.76
C GLU A 224 3.04 -23.88 -8.88
N LEU A 225 3.89 -24.58 -9.64
CA LEU A 225 5.27 -24.15 -9.93
C LEU A 225 5.33 -22.81 -10.71
N PHE A 226 4.23 -22.46 -11.39
CA PHE A 226 4.11 -21.25 -12.23
C PHE A 226 3.36 -20.11 -11.54
N VAL A 227 2.89 -20.29 -10.30
CA VAL A 227 2.17 -19.24 -9.57
C VAL A 227 3.17 -18.28 -8.95
N VAL A 228 3.20 -17.04 -9.44
CA VAL A 228 4.03 -15.98 -8.87
C VAL A 228 3.40 -15.49 -7.57
N GLY A 229 3.95 -15.92 -6.45
CA GLY A 229 3.88 -15.13 -5.22
C GLY A 229 4.63 -13.83 -5.49
N GLY A 230 3.93 -12.78 -5.89
CA GLY A 230 4.56 -11.52 -6.28
C GLY A 230 5.02 -10.74 -5.06
N GLU A 231 6.05 -11.24 -4.39
CA GLU A 231 6.91 -10.45 -3.51
C GLU A 231 7.93 -9.74 -4.40
N VAL A 232 7.70 -8.45 -4.62
CA VAL A 232 8.79 -7.56 -5.03
C VAL A 232 9.83 -7.65 -3.93
N ALA A 233 11.07 -8.04 -4.25
CA ALA A 233 12.15 -8.11 -3.29
C ALA A 233 12.15 -6.83 -2.42
N PRO A 234 11.90 -6.93 -1.09
CA PRO A 234 11.69 -5.79 -0.19
C PRO A 234 12.71 -4.65 -0.31
N LYS A 235 13.95 -4.99 -0.67
CA LYS A 235 15.07 -4.06 -0.87
C LYS A 235 14.86 -3.12 -2.07
N GLN A 236 14.33 -3.59 -3.20
CA GLN A 236 14.14 -2.78 -4.41
C GLN A 236 13.05 -1.72 -4.26
N GLY A 237 11.94 -2.02 -3.57
CA GLY A 237 10.84 -1.07 -3.37
C GLY A 237 11.26 0.18 -2.61
N VAL A 238 12.06 0.03 -1.55
CA VAL A 238 12.56 1.17 -0.76
C VAL A 238 13.59 1.98 -1.53
N LEU A 239 14.50 1.33 -2.25
CA LEU A 239 15.47 2.07 -3.07
C LEU A 239 14.75 2.86 -4.18
N ARG A 240 13.67 2.32 -4.75
CA ARG A 240 12.81 3.03 -5.71
C ARG A 240 12.09 4.22 -5.09
N PHE A 241 11.57 4.08 -3.88
CA PHE A 241 10.98 5.20 -3.13
C PHE A 241 12.01 6.30 -2.84
N LEU A 242 13.22 5.94 -2.38
CA LEU A 242 14.30 6.88 -2.12
C LEU A 242 14.80 7.56 -3.40
N ALA A 243 14.90 6.81 -4.50
CA ALA A 243 15.28 7.33 -5.81
C ALA A 243 14.26 8.35 -6.32
N ASP A 244 12.96 8.03 -6.24
CA ASP A 244 11.87 8.92 -6.65
C ASP A 244 11.88 10.22 -5.84
N ALA A 245 11.99 10.10 -4.51
CA ALA A 245 12.09 11.25 -3.62
C ALA A 245 13.35 12.11 -3.89
N ALA A 246 14.45 11.50 -4.35
CA ALA A 246 15.68 12.21 -4.70
C ALA A 246 15.58 12.95 -6.04
N VAL A 247 14.94 12.35 -7.05
CA VAL A 247 14.78 12.92 -8.41
C VAL A 247 13.63 13.93 -8.48
N ASN A 248 12.44 13.51 -8.06
CA ASN A 248 11.22 14.33 -8.16
C ASN A 248 11.08 15.30 -6.97
N GLY A 249 11.78 15.03 -5.87
CA GLY A 249 11.67 15.77 -4.63
C GLY A 249 10.52 15.27 -3.78
N SER A 250 10.55 15.59 -2.47
CA SER A 250 9.40 15.31 -1.60
C SER A 250 8.19 16.13 -2.06
N ARG A 251 7.00 15.53 -2.00
CA ARG A 251 5.71 16.23 -2.18
C ARG A 251 5.43 17.25 -1.07
N ILE A 252 6.30 17.34 -0.06
CA ILE A 252 6.18 18.21 1.11
C ILE A 252 7.38 19.17 1.16
N ARG A 253 7.17 20.35 1.74
CA ARG A 253 8.23 21.33 2.02
C ARG A 253 9.35 20.66 2.82
N LYS A 254 10.58 20.74 2.31
CA LYS A 254 11.75 20.07 2.91
C LYS A 254 11.92 20.52 4.37
N PRO A 255 11.85 19.61 5.35
CA PRO A 255 12.10 19.96 6.74
C PRO A 255 13.60 20.30 6.93
N PRO A 256 13.94 21.08 7.98
CA PRO A 256 15.33 21.27 8.35
C PRO A 256 15.98 19.91 8.68
N ALA A 257 17.17 19.66 8.14
CA ALA A 257 17.90 18.44 8.45
C ALA A 257 18.32 18.43 9.92
N LEU A 258 18.04 17.34 10.63
CA LEU A 258 18.61 17.10 11.95
C LEU A 258 20.13 16.92 11.81
N LYS A 259 20.91 17.76 12.50
CA LYS A 259 22.39 17.69 12.46
C LYS A 259 22.96 16.53 13.27
N LYS A 260 22.17 15.94 14.18
CA LYS A 260 22.51 14.82 15.05
C LYS A 260 21.29 13.92 15.23
N ASN A 261 21.50 12.66 15.61
CA ASN A 261 20.42 11.76 16.01
C ASN A 261 19.64 12.35 17.19
N ILE A 262 18.34 12.00 17.28
CA ILE A 262 17.48 12.42 18.39
C ILE A 262 18.03 11.83 19.68
N PHE A 263 18.28 12.68 20.66
CA PHE A 263 18.69 12.26 21.98
C PHE A 263 17.47 11.74 22.76
N ILE A 264 17.60 10.54 23.31
CA ILE A 264 16.62 9.92 24.21
C ILE A 264 17.14 10.12 25.63
N GLY A 265 16.45 10.92 26.43
CA GLY A 265 16.86 11.18 27.81
C GLY A 265 16.49 10.04 28.76
N GLU A 266 17.17 10.01 29.90
CA GLU A 266 17.01 8.98 30.93
C GLU A 266 15.93 9.38 31.94
N LEU A 267 15.12 8.41 32.38
CA LEU A 267 14.14 8.60 33.44
C LEU A 267 14.76 8.10 34.75
N ILE A 268 14.75 8.93 35.79
CA ILE A 268 15.34 8.61 37.10
C ILE A 268 14.26 8.53 38.16
N ASP A 269 14.24 7.47 38.96
CA ASP A 269 13.37 7.36 40.13
C ASP A 269 13.89 8.29 41.23
N ARG A 270 13.07 9.24 41.69
CA ARG A 270 13.49 10.23 42.70
C ARG A 270 13.66 9.64 44.10
N THR A 271 13.02 8.50 44.38
CA THR A 271 13.12 7.84 45.69
C THR A 271 14.33 6.94 45.80
N THR A 272 14.72 6.23 44.73
CA THR A 272 15.89 5.34 44.74
C THR A 272 17.14 5.97 44.12
N GLY A 273 16.98 7.00 43.29
CA GLY A 273 18.05 7.60 42.51
C GLY A 273 18.49 6.74 41.31
N GLU A 274 17.82 5.61 41.07
CA GLU A 274 18.16 4.67 40.02
C GLU A 274 17.47 5.02 38.70
N GLN A 275 18.09 4.59 37.59
CA GLN A 275 17.48 4.71 36.27
C GLN A 275 16.28 3.77 36.15
N ILE A 276 15.16 4.32 35.70
CA ILE A 276 13.94 3.56 35.41
C ILE A 276 14.14 2.84 34.09
N SER A 277 14.09 1.51 34.12
CA SER A 277 14.07 0.70 32.91
C SER A 277 12.83 1.01 32.07
N THR A 278 13.04 1.26 30.78
CA THR A 278 11.97 1.43 29.78
C THR A 278 11.67 0.13 29.03
N GLU A 279 12.39 -0.96 29.33
CA GLU A 279 12.21 -2.27 28.70
C GLU A 279 11.18 -3.14 29.43
N ASP A 280 10.96 -2.91 30.73
CA ASP A 280 9.98 -3.65 31.53
C ASP A 280 8.74 -2.79 31.84
N PRO A 281 7.58 -3.07 31.22
CA PRO A 281 6.38 -2.28 31.44
C PRO A 281 5.76 -2.57 32.82
N ARG A 282 5.51 -1.51 33.61
CA ARG A 282 4.82 -1.60 34.92
C ARG A 282 3.47 -2.32 34.80
N ARG A 283 3.27 -3.37 35.61
CA ARG A 283 2.06 -4.22 35.62
C ARG A 283 0.86 -3.58 36.33
N ASP A 284 1.12 -2.62 37.22
CA ASP A 284 0.10 -1.91 37.99
C ASP A 284 -0.28 -0.59 37.30
N GLY A 285 -1.43 -0.59 36.63
CA GLY A 285 -1.96 0.59 35.94
C GLY A 285 -3.48 0.55 35.81
N TRP A 286 -4.09 1.66 35.40
CA TRP A 286 -5.55 1.80 35.26
C TRP A 286 -6.16 0.73 34.34
N ARG A 287 -5.43 0.25 33.33
CA ARG A 287 -5.92 -0.83 32.45
C ARG A 287 -6.07 -2.15 33.21
N SER A 288 -5.21 -2.43 34.18
CA SER A 288 -5.30 -3.66 34.98
C SER A 288 -6.61 -3.73 35.76
N ILE A 289 -7.10 -2.59 36.26
CA ILE A 289 -8.44 -2.47 36.87
C ILE A 289 -9.52 -2.77 35.83
N LEU A 290 -9.43 -2.17 34.64
CA LEU A 290 -10.43 -2.38 33.59
C LEU A 290 -10.50 -3.84 33.12
N LEU A 291 -9.36 -4.53 33.03
CA LEU A 291 -9.29 -5.94 32.63
C LEU A 291 -9.77 -6.89 33.73
N ARG A 292 -9.48 -6.58 35.00
CA ARG A 292 -9.85 -7.42 36.14
C ARG A 292 -11.32 -7.25 36.51
N ASP A 293 -11.80 -6.01 36.59
CA ASP A 293 -13.09 -5.67 37.21
C ASP A 293 -14.13 -5.15 36.22
N GLY A 294 -13.73 -4.86 34.98
CA GLY A 294 -14.62 -4.40 33.92
C GLY A 294 -14.95 -2.89 33.95
N PRO A 295 -15.63 -2.38 32.90
CA PRO A 295 -15.90 -0.95 32.74
C PRO A 295 -16.70 -0.26 33.87
N PRO A 296 -17.75 -0.88 34.47
CA PRO A 296 -18.52 -0.23 35.53
C PRO A 296 -17.69 0.02 36.80
N GLU A 297 -16.91 -0.98 37.22
CA GLU A 297 -16.06 -0.88 38.41
C GLU A 297 -14.89 0.07 38.17
N PHE A 298 -14.30 0.04 36.97
CA PHE A 298 -13.32 1.05 36.55
C PHE A 298 -13.87 2.48 36.71
N ALA A 299 -15.08 2.74 36.19
CA ALA A 299 -15.70 4.06 36.32
C ALA A 299 -15.99 4.44 37.77
N ARG A 300 -16.37 3.46 38.62
CA ARG A 300 -16.54 3.68 40.06
C ARG A 300 -15.23 4.07 40.75
N GLN A 301 -14.12 3.41 40.42
CA GLN A 301 -12.80 3.73 40.98
C GLN A 301 -12.28 5.08 40.48
N VAL A 302 -12.51 5.43 39.21
CA VAL A 302 -12.23 6.77 38.67
C VAL A 302 -12.98 7.85 39.45
N ARG A 303 -14.27 7.63 39.76
CA ARG A 303 -15.07 8.55 40.58
C ARG A 303 -14.57 8.67 42.02
N ALA A 304 -14.07 7.58 42.60
CA ALA A 304 -13.53 7.56 43.96
C ALA A 304 -12.13 8.19 44.06
N HIS A 305 -11.43 8.35 42.93
CA HIS A 305 -10.07 8.87 42.90
C HIS A 305 -10.04 10.38 43.22
N GLN A 306 -9.23 10.76 44.21
CA GLN A 306 -9.19 12.13 44.75
C GLN A 306 -8.35 13.10 43.89
N LYS A 307 -7.44 12.59 43.06
CA LYS A 307 -6.55 13.41 42.23
C LYS A 307 -7.08 13.51 40.79
N THR A 308 -6.69 14.57 40.08
CA THR A 308 -7.06 14.73 38.68
C THR A 308 -6.28 13.75 37.80
N LEU A 309 -7.02 12.94 37.06
CA LEU A 309 -6.50 12.00 36.07
C LEU A 309 -6.28 12.68 34.71
N ILE A 310 -5.20 12.31 34.02
CA ILE A 310 -4.79 12.94 32.77
C ILE A 310 -4.84 11.93 31.62
N THR A 311 -5.52 12.27 30.53
CA THR A 311 -5.38 11.54 29.25
C THR A 311 -4.29 12.22 28.45
N ASP A 312 -3.28 11.46 28.01
CA ASP A 312 -2.28 11.99 27.09
C ASP A 312 -2.78 11.90 25.65
N THR A 313 -2.61 12.99 24.88
CA THR A 313 -3.15 13.11 23.54
C THR A 313 -2.08 13.19 22.45
N THR A 314 -0.77 13.15 22.76
CA THR A 314 0.34 13.29 21.78
C THR A 314 0.14 12.47 20.52
N TRP A 315 -0.21 11.20 20.72
CA TRP A 315 -0.25 10.18 19.70
C TRP A 315 -1.49 10.31 18.80
N ARG A 316 -2.40 11.26 19.08
CA ARG A 316 -3.60 11.53 18.28
C ARG A 316 -3.88 13.03 18.17
N ASP A 317 -4.55 13.64 19.16
CA ASP A 317 -4.98 15.05 19.08
C ASP A 317 -3.80 16.03 19.19
N GLY A 318 -2.79 15.64 19.96
CA GLY A 318 -1.51 16.31 20.10
C GLY A 318 -0.83 16.42 18.73
N GLN A 319 -0.62 15.36 17.97
CA GLN A 319 -0.05 15.51 16.61
C GLN A 319 -0.99 16.12 15.57
N GLN A 320 -2.28 15.94 15.74
CA GLN A 320 -3.27 16.63 14.93
C GLN A 320 -3.29 18.14 15.22
N SER A 321 -2.72 18.57 16.35
CA SER A 321 -2.63 19.96 16.80
C SER A 321 -1.17 20.44 16.95
N LEU A 322 -0.38 20.08 17.99
CA LEU A 322 0.97 20.60 18.28
C LEU A 322 2.04 19.71 19.09
N LEU A 323 1.86 18.40 19.36
CA LEU A 323 2.79 17.33 19.90
C LEU A 323 3.54 17.48 21.28
N ALA A 324 3.20 16.70 22.32
CA ALA A 324 4.11 16.19 23.42
C ALA A 324 3.46 15.07 24.30
N THR A 325 4.23 14.06 24.82
CA THR A 325 3.79 12.87 25.64
C THR A 325 4.04 12.98 27.15
N ARG A 326 3.25 12.26 27.95
CA ARG A 326 3.31 12.28 29.43
C ARG A 326 3.22 10.89 30.05
N LYS A 327 3.95 10.70 31.16
CA LYS A 327 3.99 9.49 32.00
C LYS A 327 2.94 9.56 33.12
N ASP A 328 2.32 8.43 33.49
CA ASP A 328 1.20 8.27 34.47
C ASP A 328 -0.19 8.74 34.00
N ALA A 329 -0.44 8.65 32.68
CA ALA A 329 -1.73 8.96 32.09
C ALA A 329 -2.79 7.87 32.38
N TYR A 330 -4.00 8.32 32.72
CA TYR A 330 -5.22 7.52 32.81
C TYR A 330 -5.53 6.77 31.51
N SER A 331 -5.22 7.37 30.36
CA SER A 331 -5.27 6.71 29.06
C SER A 331 -4.37 7.40 28.05
N LEU A 332 -3.99 6.67 26.99
CA LEU A 332 -3.26 7.19 25.84
C LEU A 332 -4.22 7.31 24.67
N GLU A 333 -4.55 8.54 24.26
CA GLU A 333 -5.28 8.77 23.03
C GLU A 333 -4.34 8.64 21.84
N ALA A 334 -4.41 7.51 21.15
CA ALA A 334 -3.47 7.13 20.09
C ALA A 334 -4.14 6.79 18.76
N TRP A 335 -5.48 6.88 18.68
CA TRP A 335 -6.20 6.39 17.50
C TRP A 335 -7.56 7.06 17.24
N GLY A 336 -8.04 6.93 16.00
CA GLY A 336 -9.35 7.40 15.55
C GLY A 336 -9.33 8.68 14.72
N ARG A 337 -10.49 8.99 14.11
CA ARG A 337 -10.70 10.11 13.17
C ARG A 337 -9.67 10.14 12.04
N ALA A 338 -9.00 11.28 11.85
CA ALA A 338 -8.10 11.53 10.73
C ALA A 338 -6.86 10.62 10.74
N THR A 339 -6.42 10.13 11.90
CA THR A 339 -5.21 9.31 11.99
C THR A 339 -5.30 8.03 11.17
N PHE A 340 -6.49 7.41 11.06
CA PHE A 340 -6.70 6.19 10.30
C PHE A 340 -6.54 6.43 8.78
N ASP A 341 -7.27 7.41 8.23
CA ASP A 341 -7.19 7.79 6.79
C ASP A 341 -5.79 8.33 6.44
N VAL A 342 -5.20 9.17 7.28
CA VAL A 342 -3.85 9.74 7.05
C VAL A 342 -2.78 8.65 7.00
N MET A 343 -2.87 7.63 7.87
CA MET A 343 -1.94 6.50 7.86
C MET A 343 -2.01 5.74 6.53
N LEU A 344 -3.22 5.43 6.06
CA LEU A 344 -3.40 4.71 4.80
C LEU A 344 -3.01 5.57 3.58
N ARG A 345 -3.49 6.81 3.53
CA ARG A 345 -3.42 7.69 2.35
C ARG A 345 -2.08 8.38 2.18
N PHE A 346 -1.47 8.86 3.27
CA PHE A 346 -0.30 9.74 3.19
C PHE A 346 0.96 9.12 3.78
N LEU A 347 0.84 8.32 4.83
CA LEU A 347 2.00 7.68 5.47
C LEU A 347 2.28 6.30 4.88
N TYR A 348 1.31 5.70 4.17
CA TYR A 348 1.35 4.33 3.69
C TYR A 348 1.69 3.31 4.81
N GLU A 349 1.18 3.57 6.01
CA GLU A 349 1.33 2.74 7.19
C GLU A 349 0.01 2.03 7.52
N ASP A 350 0.08 0.79 7.99
CA ASP A 350 -1.10 0.06 8.47
C ASP A 350 -1.50 0.56 9.87
N PRO A 351 -2.70 1.18 10.03
CA PRO A 351 -3.16 1.69 11.31
C PRO A 351 -3.34 0.60 12.37
N TRP A 352 -3.61 -0.65 11.98
CA TRP A 352 -3.75 -1.78 12.89
C TRP A 352 -2.39 -2.31 13.35
N GLN A 353 -1.39 -2.30 12.47
CA GLN A 353 -0.01 -2.63 12.86
C GLN A 353 0.52 -1.63 13.89
N ARG A 354 0.22 -0.34 13.75
CA ARG A 354 0.57 0.68 14.76
C ARG A 354 -0.07 0.37 16.11
N LEU A 355 -1.35 -0.01 16.12
CA LEU A 355 -2.04 -0.38 17.37
C LEU A 355 -1.44 -1.63 18.03
N ARG A 356 -1.13 -2.67 17.26
CA ARG A 356 -0.49 -3.90 17.77
C ARG A 356 0.85 -3.58 18.41
N LYS A 357 1.69 -2.83 17.70
CA LYS A 357 3.00 -2.41 18.21
C LYS A 357 2.89 -1.53 19.46
N LEU A 358 1.92 -0.60 19.48
CA LEU A 358 1.67 0.21 20.68
C LEU A 358 1.22 -0.64 21.86
N ARG A 359 0.38 -1.66 21.63
CA ARG A 359 -0.08 -2.58 22.67
C ARG A 359 1.07 -3.42 23.24
N GLU A 360 1.95 -3.91 22.37
CA GLU A 360 3.15 -4.65 22.78
C GLU A 360 4.09 -3.78 23.64
N LEU A 361 4.31 -2.52 23.24
CA LEU A 361 5.19 -1.60 23.95
C LEU A 361 4.56 -1.01 25.23
N VAL A 362 3.24 -0.89 25.27
CA VAL A 362 2.50 -0.28 26.39
C VAL A 362 1.33 -1.16 26.84
N PRO A 363 1.59 -2.34 27.43
CA PRO A 363 0.55 -3.32 27.73
C PRO A 363 -0.40 -2.91 28.86
N TYR A 364 -0.01 -2.03 29.79
CA TYR A 364 -0.80 -1.74 31.00
C TYR A 364 -1.45 -0.35 31.06
N HIS A 365 -1.36 0.43 29.97
CA HIS A 365 -2.09 1.70 29.83
C HIS A 365 -3.36 1.51 28.99
N CYS A 366 -4.45 2.18 29.38
CA CYS A 366 -5.70 2.14 28.63
C CYS A 366 -5.49 2.77 27.26
N GLY A 367 -5.68 1.99 26.19
CA GLY A 367 -5.71 2.51 24.83
C GLY A 367 -7.02 3.27 24.61
N ARG A 368 -6.96 4.44 24.01
CA ARG A 368 -8.14 5.29 23.82
C ARG A 368 -8.26 5.77 22.38
N CYS A 369 -9.50 5.74 21.86
CA CYS A 369 -9.81 6.33 20.56
C CYS A 369 -10.98 7.30 20.62
N THR A 370 -11.02 8.24 19.67
CA THR A 370 -12.20 9.06 19.40
C THR A 370 -12.95 8.51 18.19
N LEU A 371 -14.21 8.12 18.39
CA LEU A 371 -15.11 7.50 17.42
C LEU A 371 -16.32 8.43 17.16
N LEU A 372 -16.68 8.59 15.89
CA LEU A 372 -17.93 9.26 15.51
C LEU A 372 -19.07 8.23 15.58
N GLY A 373 -20.11 8.49 16.38
CA GLY A 373 -21.15 7.50 16.69
C GLY A 373 -22.01 7.05 15.50
N SER A 374 -22.05 7.85 14.43
CA SER A 374 -22.91 7.59 13.26
C SER A 374 -22.22 6.75 12.16
N PRO A 375 -22.73 5.54 11.83
CA PRO A 375 -22.25 4.74 10.71
C PRO A 375 -22.34 5.46 9.35
N ALA A 376 -23.38 6.26 9.13
CA ALA A 376 -23.59 7.01 7.88
C ALA A 376 -22.58 8.16 7.69
N LYS A 377 -22.02 8.69 8.78
CA LYS A 377 -20.99 9.74 8.74
C LYS A 377 -19.58 9.17 8.63
N LEU A 378 -19.35 7.96 9.15
CA LEU A 378 -18.08 7.22 9.03
C LEU A 378 -17.72 6.91 7.57
N SER A 379 -18.69 6.57 6.71
CA SER A 379 -18.47 6.38 5.27
C SER A 379 -18.20 7.69 4.50
N ARG A 380 -18.31 8.87 5.09
CA ARG A 380 -18.19 10.15 4.35
C ARG A 380 -16.92 10.93 4.57
N MET A 381 -16.00 10.43 5.39
CA MET A 381 -14.60 10.87 5.29
C MET A 381 -13.95 10.49 3.93
N GLN A 382 -14.69 9.82 3.03
CA GLN A 382 -14.26 9.25 1.74
C GLN A 382 -14.24 10.20 0.50
N LYS A 383 -14.77 11.43 0.54
CA LYS A 383 -15.12 12.17 -0.71
C LYS A 383 -14.01 12.98 -1.41
N HIS A 384 -12.75 12.54 -1.42
CA HIS A 384 -11.76 13.08 -2.35
C HIS A 384 -11.15 11.89 -3.10
N SER A 385 -11.33 11.89 -4.43
CA SER A 385 -10.97 10.89 -5.47
C SER A 385 -11.76 9.58 -5.49
N VAL A 386 -12.76 9.47 -6.40
CA VAL A 386 -13.44 8.21 -6.76
C VAL A 386 -13.55 8.13 -8.29
N SER A 387 -13.23 6.97 -8.86
CA SER A 387 -13.45 6.62 -10.27
C SER A 387 -14.78 5.86 -10.44
N ASP A 388 -15.34 5.86 -11.65
CA ASP A 388 -16.68 5.32 -11.94
C ASP A 388 -16.89 3.82 -11.58
N ALA A 389 -15.83 3.05 -11.34
CA ALA A 389 -15.90 1.62 -11.04
C ALA A 389 -16.39 1.30 -9.60
N THR A 390 -16.22 2.21 -8.63
CA THR A 390 -16.56 1.97 -7.22
C THR A 390 -18.03 2.34 -6.86
N LYS A 391 -18.79 2.92 -7.81
CA LYS A 391 -20.19 3.35 -7.65
C LYS A 391 -21.17 2.25 -7.22
N LYS A 392 -20.82 0.96 -7.42
CA LYS A 392 -21.65 -0.18 -7.00
C LYS A 392 -21.67 -0.35 -5.47
N TYR A 393 -20.63 0.09 -4.76
CA TYR A 393 -20.51 0.02 -3.31
C TYR A 393 -20.85 1.36 -2.60
N GLU A 394 -20.97 2.47 -3.34
CA GLU A 394 -21.30 3.82 -2.81
C GLU A 394 -22.67 3.94 -2.14
N ARG A 395 -23.62 3.03 -2.40
CA ARG A 395 -24.94 3.05 -1.73
C ARG A 395 -24.90 2.56 -0.28
N VAL A 396 -23.73 2.12 0.16
CA VAL A 396 -23.53 1.47 1.45
C VAL A 396 -23.02 2.50 2.44
N GLY A 397 -23.92 3.28 3.05
CA GLY A 397 -23.61 3.83 4.37
C GLY A 397 -23.16 2.68 5.27
N ILE A 398 -22.16 2.86 6.14
CA ILE A 398 -21.64 1.75 6.96
C ILE A 398 -22.83 1.08 7.64
N LEU A 399 -23.10 -0.16 7.27
CA LEU A 399 -24.29 -0.84 7.77
C LEU A 399 -23.99 -1.23 9.21
N GLY A 400 -25.01 -1.29 10.06
CA GLY A 400 -24.84 -1.46 11.51
C GLY A 400 -23.81 -2.54 11.87
N ASN A 401 -23.81 -3.69 11.20
CA ASN A 401 -22.85 -4.77 11.45
C ASN A 401 -21.37 -4.39 11.20
N ALA A 402 -21.06 -3.49 10.27
CA ALA A 402 -19.70 -3.06 9.99
C ALA A 402 -19.12 -2.15 11.08
N LEU A 403 -19.94 -1.28 11.68
CA LEU A 403 -19.51 -0.50 12.85
C LEU A 403 -19.21 -1.43 14.03
N PHE A 404 -20.10 -2.38 14.31
CA PHE A 404 -19.92 -3.38 15.38
C PHE A 404 -18.65 -4.21 15.15
N HIS A 405 -18.42 -4.66 13.91
CA HIS A 405 -17.21 -5.38 13.54
C HIS A 405 -15.94 -4.55 13.73
N PHE A 406 -15.95 -3.28 13.30
CA PHE A 406 -14.82 -2.37 13.47
C PHE A 406 -14.51 -2.12 14.95
N VAL A 407 -15.52 -1.84 15.78
CA VAL A 407 -15.36 -1.61 17.23
C VAL A 407 -14.85 -2.87 17.93
N SER A 408 -15.36 -4.05 17.56
CA SER A 408 -14.88 -5.33 18.08
C SER A 408 -13.39 -5.53 17.78
N LEU A 409 -12.96 -5.33 16.53
CA LEU A 409 -11.54 -5.46 16.15
C LEU A 409 -10.66 -4.41 16.84
N ALA A 410 -11.14 -3.17 16.96
CA ALA A 410 -10.45 -2.11 17.69
C ALA A 410 -10.20 -2.51 19.15
N LYS A 411 -11.23 -3.07 19.82
CA LYS A 411 -11.14 -3.56 21.20
C LYS A 411 -10.12 -4.70 21.33
N GLN A 412 -10.21 -5.68 20.44
CA GLN A 412 -9.33 -6.85 20.44
C GLN A 412 -7.86 -6.48 20.18
N THR A 413 -7.62 -5.39 19.46
CA THR A 413 -6.26 -5.00 19.06
C THR A 413 -5.58 -4.16 20.14
N CYS A 414 -6.19 -3.05 20.56
CA CYS A 414 -5.54 -2.14 21.51
C CYS A 414 -6.50 -1.15 22.20
N ILE A 415 -7.67 -0.86 21.65
CA ILE A 415 -8.54 0.16 22.23
C ILE A 415 -9.29 -0.41 23.44
N ASP A 416 -9.36 0.36 24.52
CA ASP A 416 -10.08 0.01 25.74
C ASP A 416 -11.21 1.01 26.02
N ILE A 417 -10.93 2.30 25.80
CA ILE A 417 -11.85 3.42 26.02
C ILE A 417 -12.25 4.02 24.66
N PHE A 418 -13.55 4.05 24.40
CA PHE A 418 -14.13 4.61 23.19
C PHE A 418 -14.85 5.91 23.52
N ARG A 419 -14.27 7.05 23.12
CA ARG A 419 -14.96 8.33 23.16
C ARG A 419 -15.90 8.44 21.96
N VAL A 420 -17.19 8.31 22.19
CA VAL A 420 -18.22 8.43 21.15
C VAL A 420 -18.83 9.82 21.17
N PHE A 421 -18.85 10.49 20.02
CA PHE A 421 -19.45 11.82 19.87
C PHE A 421 -20.29 11.89 18.60
N ASP A 422 -21.15 12.91 18.50
CA ASP A 422 -21.86 13.27 17.27
C ASP A 422 -21.62 14.74 16.92
N SER A 423 -21.48 15.05 15.62
CA SER A 423 -21.17 16.40 15.15
C SER A 423 -22.26 17.46 15.43
N LEU A 424 -23.47 17.03 15.80
CA LEU A 424 -24.62 17.87 16.16
C LEU A 424 -25.19 17.53 17.55
N ASN A 425 -24.49 16.68 18.33
CA ASN A 425 -25.05 16.04 19.54
C ASN A 425 -26.36 15.27 19.27
N ASP A 426 -26.51 14.69 18.07
CA ASP A 426 -27.67 13.87 17.72
C ASP A 426 -27.66 12.56 18.51
N LEU A 427 -28.61 12.42 19.44
CA LEU A 427 -28.68 11.32 20.40
C LEU A 427 -28.98 9.96 19.75
N GLU A 428 -29.72 9.93 18.65
CA GLU A 428 -30.00 8.67 17.93
C GLU A 428 -28.74 8.13 17.26
N ASN A 429 -27.90 9.03 16.73
CA ASN A 429 -26.61 8.67 16.18
C ASN A 429 -25.61 8.21 17.26
N LEU A 430 -25.67 8.82 18.45
CA LEU A 430 -24.83 8.40 19.59
C LEU A 430 -25.17 6.99 20.07
N LYS A 431 -26.47 6.66 20.15
CA LYS A 431 -26.97 5.37 20.63
C LYS A 431 -26.35 4.18 19.92
N VAL A 432 -26.32 4.20 18.58
CA VAL A 432 -25.77 3.09 17.77
C VAL A 432 -24.28 2.86 18.06
N GLY A 433 -23.51 3.94 18.22
CA GLY A 433 -22.10 3.85 18.59
C GLY A 433 -21.90 3.29 19.99
N ILE A 434 -22.73 3.71 20.95
CA ILE A 434 -22.71 3.22 22.34
C ILE A 434 -23.02 1.72 22.38
N GLU A 435 -24.08 1.28 21.70
CA GLU A 435 -24.46 -0.14 21.60
C GLU A 435 -23.34 -1.01 21.00
N ALA A 436 -22.66 -0.53 19.96
CA ALA A 436 -21.53 -1.22 19.34
C ALA A 436 -20.35 -1.39 20.32
N ILE A 437 -20.09 -0.39 21.17
CA ILE A 437 -19.02 -0.44 22.17
C ILE A 437 -19.38 -1.40 23.31
N HIS A 438 -20.62 -1.36 23.80
CA HIS A 438 -21.09 -2.33 24.79
C HIS A 438 -21.00 -3.76 24.26
N ALA A 439 -21.44 -4.00 23.01
CA ALA A 439 -21.35 -5.30 22.37
C ALA A 439 -19.91 -5.83 22.25
N ALA A 440 -18.93 -4.94 22.12
CA ALA A 440 -17.50 -5.29 22.11
C ALA A 440 -16.88 -5.43 23.52
N GLY A 441 -17.60 -5.12 24.59
CA GLY A 441 -17.07 -5.07 25.96
C GLY A 441 -16.10 -3.93 26.21
N GLY A 442 -16.23 -2.82 25.48
CA GLY A 442 -15.42 -1.61 25.66
C GLY A 442 -15.97 -0.66 26.71
N LEU A 443 -15.11 0.23 27.22
CA LEU A 443 -15.55 1.33 28.06
C LEU A 443 -16.10 2.47 27.19
N VAL A 444 -17.37 2.79 27.40
CA VAL A 444 -18.07 3.90 26.72
C VAL A 444 -17.81 5.22 27.44
N GLU A 445 -17.18 6.15 26.73
CA GLU A 445 -17.11 7.56 27.12
C GLU A 445 -18.01 8.39 26.20
N GLY A 446 -19.18 8.81 26.71
CA GLY A 446 -20.16 9.61 25.97
C GLY A 446 -19.74 11.07 25.92
N ALA A 447 -19.44 11.59 24.74
CA ALA A 447 -18.93 12.94 24.56
C ALA A 447 -19.98 13.94 24.10
N ILE A 448 -20.08 15.04 24.84
CA ILE A 448 -20.91 16.21 24.56
C ILE A 448 -20.06 17.24 23.84
N MET A 449 -20.47 17.64 22.64
CA MET A 449 -19.82 18.70 21.89
C MET A 449 -20.24 20.05 22.45
N TYR A 450 -19.27 20.83 22.92
CA TYR A 450 -19.49 22.17 23.47
C TYR A 450 -19.31 23.23 22.38
N THR A 451 -20.26 24.16 22.27
CA THR A 451 -20.23 25.33 21.38
C THR A 451 -20.93 26.51 22.04
N GLY A 452 -20.67 27.74 21.57
CA GLY A 452 -21.28 28.94 22.12
C GLY A 452 -20.74 29.32 23.50
N ASP A 453 -21.44 30.27 24.12
CA ASP A 453 -21.22 30.68 25.51
C ASP A 453 -22.43 30.29 26.35
N MET A 454 -22.30 29.23 27.14
CA MET A 454 -23.37 28.71 28.01
C MET A 454 -23.85 29.73 29.04
N LEU A 455 -23.01 30.72 29.38
CA LEU A 455 -23.33 31.76 30.36
C LEU A 455 -23.98 32.99 29.73
N ALA A 456 -24.03 33.07 28.41
CA ALA A 456 -24.67 34.18 27.73
C ALA A 456 -26.21 34.09 27.89
N PRO A 457 -26.90 35.15 28.34
CA PRO A 457 -28.35 35.16 28.46
C PRO A 457 -29.03 34.88 27.11
N GLY A 458 -30.05 34.02 27.10
CA GLY A 458 -30.82 33.68 25.90
C GLY A 458 -30.06 32.84 24.86
N THR A 459 -28.89 32.32 25.20
CA THR A 459 -28.12 31.42 24.33
C THR A 459 -28.90 30.13 24.05
N LYS A 460 -28.84 29.66 22.80
CA LYS A 460 -29.38 28.35 22.40
C LYS A 460 -28.71 27.21 23.17
N TYR A 461 -27.40 27.32 23.37
CA TYR A 461 -26.56 26.31 24.01
C TYR A 461 -26.36 26.62 25.50
N GLY A 462 -27.46 26.74 26.25
CA GLY A 462 -27.45 27.02 27.69
C GLY A 462 -27.21 25.78 28.55
N LEU A 463 -27.13 25.96 29.88
CA LEU A 463 -26.91 24.84 30.81
C LEU A 463 -28.01 23.77 30.69
N GLU A 464 -29.26 24.18 30.53
CA GLU A 464 -30.40 23.26 30.36
C GLU A 464 -30.24 22.37 29.12
N TYR A 465 -29.72 22.91 28.01
CA TYR A 465 -29.44 22.14 26.80
C TYR A 465 -28.43 21.02 27.08
N TYR A 466 -27.31 21.35 27.75
CA TYR A 466 -26.29 20.38 28.06
C TYR A 466 -26.76 19.33 29.07
N MET A 467 -27.59 19.72 30.04
CA MET A 467 -28.15 18.77 31.01
C MET A 467 -29.10 17.76 30.36
N LYS A 468 -29.92 18.17 29.39
CA LYS A 468 -30.77 17.24 28.61
C LYS A 468 -29.94 16.19 27.88
N ILE A 469 -28.76 16.55 27.38
CA ILE A 469 -27.86 15.58 26.73
C ILE A 469 -27.26 14.63 27.77
N VAL A 470 -26.84 15.15 28.93
CA VAL A 470 -26.32 14.33 30.04
C VAL A 470 -27.35 13.28 30.46
N ASP A 471 -28.60 13.67 30.71
CA ASP A 471 -29.66 12.75 31.12
C ASP A 471 -29.82 11.59 30.13
N ARG A 472 -29.82 11.91 28.82
CA ARG A 472 -29.95 10.92 27.74
C ARG A 472 -28.73 10.03 27.59
N LEU A 473 -27.53 10.56 27.81
CA LEU A 473 -26.32 9.76 27.83
C LEU A 473 -26.31 8.77 29.01
N VAL A 474 -26.75 9.21 30.19
CA VAL A 474 -26.90 8.33 31.36
C VAL A 474 -27.93 7.22 31.11
N GLU A 475 -29.05 7.54 30.45
CA GLU A 475 -30.04 6.53 30.00
C GLU A 475 -29.45 5.48 29.05
N TYR A 476 -28.41 5.83 28.29
CA TYR A 476 -27.70 4.91 27.40
C TYR A 476 -26.59 4.10 28.09
N ASP A 477 -26.53 4.10 29.43
CA ASP A 477 -25.60 3.32 30.24
C ASP A 477 -24.11 3.59 29.93
N ILE A 478 -23.79 4.86 29.63
CA ILE A 478 -22.38 5.25 29.47
C ILE A 478 -21.63 5.12 30.79
N HIS A 479 -20.32 4.89 30.72
CA HIS A 479 -19.48 4.73 31.91
C HIS A 479 -18.90 6.08 32.38
N ILE A 480 -18.56 6.95 31.41
CA ILE A 480 -17.89 8.23 31.64
C ILE A 480 -18.48 9.29 30.70
N ILE A 481 -18.70 10.51 31.20
CA ILE A 481 -19.12 11.67 30.40
C ILE A 481 -17.88 12.46 30.01
N SER A 482 -17.79 12.90 28.75
CA SER A 482 -16.74 13.81 28.29
C SER A 482 -17.32 15.09 27.73
N ILE A 483 -16.72 16.22 28.07
CA ILE A 483 -17.02 17.51 27.43
C ILE A 483 -15.93 17.80 26.40
N LYS A 484 -16.35 17.95 25.14
CA LYS A 484 -15.47 18.13 23.98
C LYS A 484 -15.65 19.52 23.38
N SER A 485 -14.80 20.44 23.83
CA SER A 485 -14.71 21.81 23.31
C SER A 485 -13.71 21.88 22.13
N MET A 486 -14.21 21.63 20.92
CA MET A 486 -13.35 21.47 19.72
C MET A 486 -12.64 22.74 19.26
N SER A 487 -13.29 23.88 19.46
CA SER A 487 -12.77 25.21 19.14
C SER A 487 -12.15 25.91 20.35
N GLY A 488 -12.18 25.29 21.54
CA GLY A 488 -11.64 25.90 22.75
C GLY A 488 -12.44 27.10 23.26
N VAL A 489 -13.74 27.17 22.97
CA VAL A 489 -14.62 28.31 23.31
C VAL A 489 -15.17 28.27 24.74
N MET A 490 -14.95 27.18 25.48
CA MET A 490 -15.39 27.03 26.86
C MET A 490 -14.59 27.93 27.80
N LYS A 491 -15.23 28.99 28.29
CA LYS A 491 -14.62 29.96 29.21
C LYS A 491 -14.43 29.34 30.61
N PRO A 492 -13.42 29.79 31.38
CA PRO A 492 -13.17 29.34 32.75
C PRO A 492 -14.37 29.33 33.70
N ALA A 493 -15.21 30.37 33.64
CA ALA A 493 -16.42 30.47 34.47
C ALA A 493 -17.47 29.40 34.11
N ALA A 494 -17.60 29.06 32.82
CA ALA A 494 -18.49 27.99 32.39
C ALA A 494 -17.99 26.62 32.86
N GLY A 495 -16.66 26.43 32.85
CA GLY A 495 -16.01 25.22 33.37
C GLY A 495 -16.23 25.00 34.87
N HIS A 496 -16.41 26.06 35.67
CA HIS A 496 -16.67 25.95 37.11
C HIS A 496 -18.11 25.48 37.42
N LEU A 497 -19.08 25.88 36.59
CA LEU A 497 -20.50 25.58 36.78
C LEU A 497 -20.89 24.16 36.35
N ILE A 498 -20.04 23.50 35.57
CA ILE A 498 -20.22 22.10 35.20
C ILE A 498 -19.37 21.30 36.20
N PRO A 499 -19.93 20.82 37.33
CA PRO A 499 -19.15 20.26 38.43
C PRO A 499 -18.33 19.08 37.93
N LEU A 500 -17.04 19.29 37.66
CA LEU A 500 -16.05 18.39 37.04
C LEU A 500 -16.54 16.93 36.90
N TRP A 501 -17.43 16.74 35.93
CA TRP A 501 -17.93 15.43 35.53
C TRP A 501 -16.70 14.77 34.92
N HIS A 502 -16.22 13.72 35.57
CA HIS A 502 -14.88 13.16 35.36
C HIS A 502 -14.52 13.07 33.86
N HIS A 503 -13.44 13.77 33.47
CA HIS A 503 -12.88 13.98 32.12
C HIS A 503 -13.43 15.16 31.27
N VAL A 504 -12.82 16.34 31.43
CA VAL A 504 -12.84 17.40 30.41
C VAL A 504 -11.70 17.17 29.43
N THR A 505 -12.02 17.12 28.13
CA THR A 505 -10.99 17.09 27.07
C THR A 505 -11.03 18.43 26.35
N ALA A 506 -10.31 19.40 26.91
CA ALA A 506 -10.12 20.68 26.25
C ALA A 506 -8.96 20.58 25.26
N SER A 507 -9.29 20.46 23.98
CA SER A 507 -8.38 20.83 22.91
C SER A 507 -8.24 22.36 22.90
N GLY A 508 -7.11 22.88 23.39
CA GLY A 508 -6.68 24.25 23.07
C GLY A 508 -6.64 25.29 24.21
N GLN A 509 -7.23 25.05 25.39
CA GLN A 509 -7.09 25.99 26.52
C GLN A 509 -7.01 25.27 27.89
N LEU A 510 -5.80 25.20 28.45
CA LEU A 510 -5.54 24.74 29.81
C LEU A 510 -6.30 25.54 30.88
N ARG A 511 -6.53 26.86 30.66
CA ARG A 511 -7.19 27.73 31.65
C ARG A 511 -8.68 27.43 31.84
N GLY A 512 -9.38 26.87 30.86
CA GLY A 512 -10.77 26.44 31.03
C GLY A 512 -10.94 25.24 31.96
N CYS A 513 -9.87 24.46 32.17
CA CYS A 513 -9.85 23.25 33.00
C CYS A 513 -9.24 23.46 34.40
N LEU A 514 -8.51 24.56 34.62
CA LEU A 514 -7.67 24.79 35.81
C LEU A 514 -8.29 25.74 36.84
N THR A 515 -9.61 25.92 36.86
CA THR A 515 -10.28 26.91 37.74
C THR A 515 -10.98 26.33 38.97
N ALA A 516 -10.65 25.10 39.37
CA ALA A 516 -10.92 24.68 40.74
C ALA A 516 -9.82 25.26 41.64
N GLU A 517 -10.17 26.13 42.58
CA GLU A 517 -9.29 26.80 43.56
C GLU A 517 -8.57 25.84 44.53
N HIS A 518 -8.70 24.53 44.34
CA HIS A 518 -7.92 23.54 45.10
C HIS A 518 -6.67 23.19 44.30
N ALA A 519 -5.50 23.27 44.93
CA ALA A 519 -4.24 22.81 44.35
C ALA A 519 -4.42 21.42 43.73
N ILE A 520 -4.51 21.36 42.39
CA ILE A 520 -4.66 20.12 41.65
C ILE A 520 -3.28 19.45 41.67
N GLU A 521 -3.01 18.65 42.70
CA GLU A 521 -1.89 17.73 42.68
C GLU A 521 -2.14 16.67 41.61
N SER A 522 -1.53 16.84 40.43
CA SER A 522 -1.44 15.75 39.46
C SER A 522 -0.46 14.70 39.98
N ALA A 523 -0.74 13.42 39.74
CA ALA A 523 0.18 12.34 40.08
C ALA A 523 1.46 12.29 39.20
N LEU A 524 1.63 13.22 38.25
CA LEU A 524 2.74 13.20 37.30
C LEU A 524 4.03 13.82 37.87
N GLU A 525 5.17 13.19 37.61
CA GLU A 525 6.49 13.75 37.93
C GLU A 525 6.99 14.71 36.85
N LEU A 526 7.24 15.97 37.23
CA LEU A 526 7.64 17.04 36.29
C LEU A 526 8.97 16.77 35.58
N ASP A 527 9.95 16.16 36.26
CA ASP A 527 11.25 15.84 35.64
C ASP A 527 11.10 14.81 34.53
N HIS A 528 10.26 13.80 34.72
CA HIS A 528 9.98 12.80 33.69
C HIS A 528 9.25 13.44 32.51
N ILE A 529 8.33 14.39 32.76
CA ILE A 529 7.67 15.15 31.70
C ILE A 529 8.69 15.96 30.90
N ALA A 530 9.63 16.65 31.55
CA ALA A 530 10.64 17.45 30.88
C ALA A 530 11.54 16.59 29.96
N VAL A 531 11.93 15.39 30.41
CA VAL A 531 12.70 14.43 29.60
C VAL A 531 11.91 13.97 28.38
N ILE A 532 10.64 13.62 28.54
CA ILE A 532 9.78 13.17 27.44
C ILE A 532 9.51 14.33 26.46
N ASP A 533 9.23 15.53 26.96
CA ASP A 533 9.01 16.73 26.15
C ASP A 533 10.24 17.08 25.30
N ALA A 534 11.45 16.96 25.87
CA ALA A 534 12.70 17.18 25.14
C ALA A 534 12.87 16.22 23.94
N TYR A 535 12.39 14.99 24.04
CA TYR A 535 12.35 14.05 22.91
C TYR A 535 11.38 14.54 21.81
N TRP A 536 10.15 14.92 22.18
CA TRP A 536 9.15 15.39 21.22
C TRP A 536 9.52 16.72 20.58
N ALA A 537 10.15 17.62 21.31
CA ALA A 537 10.65 18.89 20.80
C ALA A 537 11.67 18.68 19.67
N GLN A 538 12.58 17.71 19.83
CA GLN A 538 13.53 17.33 18.77
C GLN A 538 12.83 16.67 17.58
N LEU A 539 11.92 15.74 17.84
CA LEU A 539 11.18 15.02 16.79
C LEU A 539 10.32 15.97 15.95
N ARG A 540 9.69 16.97 16.58
CA ARG A 540 8.83 17.98 15.91
C ARG A 540 9.58 18.74 14.81
N LEU A 541 10.89 18.92 14.93
CA LEU A 541 11.71 19.58 13.90
C LEU A 541 11.67 18.84 12.55
N MET A 542 11.53 17.50 12.57
CA MET A 542 11.41 16.70 11.34
C MET A 542 10.07 16.94 10.63
N TYR A 543 9.05 17.40 11.35
CA TYR A 543 7.70 17.65 10.84
C TYR A 543 7.46 19.12 10.50
N ALA A 544 8.47 19.99 10.57
CA ALA A 544 8.31 21.43 10.32
C ALA A 544 7.75 21.76 8.92
N GLY A 545 7.89 20.85 7.95
CA GLY A 545 7.28 20.99 6.62
C GLY A 545 5.75 20.96 6.60
N PHE A 546 5.13 20.51 7.70
CA PHE A 546 3.67 20.41 7.89
C PHE A 546 3.10 21.42 8.89
N ASP A 547 3.94 22.25 9.51
CA ASP A 547 3.47 23.22 10.51
C ASP A 547 2.62 24.30 9.81
N ALA A 548 1.42 24.56 10.35
CA ALA A 548 0.49 25.56 9.81
C ALA A 548 0.90 27.01 10.14
N ASP A 549 2.04 27.19 10.82
CA ASP A 549 2.64 28.46 11.25
C ASP A 549 1.74 29.30 12.18
N LEU A 550 0.76 28.66 12.82
CA LEU A 550 -0.13 29.24 13.83
C LEU A 550 0.53 29.17 15.21
N ARG A 551 1.44 30.10 15.50
CA ARG A 551 2.29 30.06 16.71
C ARG A 551 1.75 30.83 17.92
N SER A 552 0.68 31.61 17.74
CA SER A 552 0.15 32.50 18.78
C SER A 552 -1.33 32.21 19.09
N PRO A 553 -1.78 32.48 20.32
CA PRO A 553 -3.20 32.44 20.64
C PRO A 553 -4.01 33.37 19.74
N ASP A 554 -5.18 32.92 19.29
CA ASP A 554 -6.12 33.72 18.52
C ASP A 554 -7.42 33.93 19.33
N PRO A 555 -7.65 35.14 19.88
CA PRO A 555 -8.85 35.42 20.66
C PRO A 555 -10.11 35.53 19.79
N THR A 556 -9.98 35.63 18.46
CA THR A 556 -11.13 35.72 17.57
C THR A 556 -11.91 34.41 17.48
N VAL A 557 -11.36 33.31 18.01
CA VAL A 557 -12.02 32.00 18.11
C VAL A 557 -13.34 32.05 18.87
N TYR A 558 -13.51 32.96 19.83
CA TYR A 558 -14.78 33.16 20.53
C TYR A 558 -15.87 33.81 19.68
N LYS A 559 -15.54 34.30 18.49
CA LYS A 559 -16.48 34.86 17.52
C LYS A 559 -16.81 33.84 16.44
N HIS A 560 -15.78 33.34 15.76
CA HIS A 560 -15.95 32.45 14.60
C HIS A 560 -16.10 30.97 14.97
N GLU A 561 -15.63 30.58 16.16
CA GLU A 561 -15.71 29.22 16.73
C GLU A 561 -15.24 28.11 15.77
N ILE A 562 -14.29 28.43 14.88
CA ILE A 562 -13.74 27.48 13.90
C ILE A 562 -12.83 26.51 14.66
N PRO A 563 -13.04 25.19 14.58
CA PRO A 563 -12.13 24.21 15.18
C PRO A 563 -10.74 24.27 14.52
N GLY A 564 -9.67 24.04 15.28
CA GLY A 564 -8.29 24.22 14.79
C GLY A 564 -8.00 23.53 13.45
N GLY A 565 -8.31 22.23 13.32
CA GLY A 565 -8.09 21.50 12.06
C GLY A 565 -8.93 22.00 10.87
N GLN A 566 -10.08 22.64 11.11
CA GLN A 566 -10.86 23.31 10.08
C GLN A 566 -10.24 24.66 9.70
N TYR A 567 -9.68 25.40 10.68
CA TYR A 567 -9.08 26.72 10.46
C TYR A 567 -7.92 26.64 9.47
N SER A 568 -6.95 25.76 9.71
CA SER A 568 -5.81 25.57 8.80
C SER A 568 -6.27 25.09 7.42
N LYS A 569 -7.22 24.14 7.34
CA LYS A 569 -7.76 23.65 6.06
C LYS A 569 -8.45 24.76 5.27
N LEU A 570 -9.29 25.55 5.94
CA LEU A 570 -10.02 26.66 5.32
C LEU A 570 -9.06 27.72 4.78
N MET A 571 -7.98 28.00 5.51
CA MET A 571 -6.92 28.92 5.08
C MET A 571 -6.21 28.42 3.81
N PHE A 572 -5.79 27.15 3.79
CA PHE A 572 -5.17 26.57 2.59
C PHE A 572 -6.12 26.54 1.38
N GLN A 573 -7.39 26.21 1.59
CA GLN A 573 -8.41 26.23 0.53
C GLN A 573 -8.63 27.64 -0.02
N ALA A 574 -8.76 28.64 0.85
CA ALA A 574 -8.89 30.04 0.45
C ALA A 574 -7.68 30.49 -0.38
N GLN A 575 -6.46 30.13 0.01
CA GLN A 575 -5.25 30.42 -0.76
C GLN A 575 -5.26 29.76 -2.15
N GLN A 576 -5.62 28.47 -2.22
CA GLN A 576 -5.70 27.74 -3.51
C GLN A 576 -6.76 28.30 -4.45
N ASN A 577 -7.88 28.77 -3.90
CA ASN A 577 -8.99 29.35 -4.65
C ASN A 577 -8.80 30.85 -4.97
N GLY A 578 -7.64 31.43 -4.68
CA GLY A 578 -7.35 32.85 -4.94
C GLY A 578 -8.01 33.83 -3.95
N LEU A 579 -8.67 33.33 -2.91
CA LEU A 579 -9.31 34.11 -1.83
C LEU A 579 -8.34 34.44 -0.67
N GLY A 580 -7.04 34.17 -0.83
CA GLY A 580 -6.04 34.37 0.24
C GLY A 580 -5.95 35.81 0.74
N GLY A 581 -6.22 36.80 -0.13
CA GLY A 581 -6.28 38.22 0.26
C GLY A 581 -7.57 38.62 0.99
N GLN A 582 -8.58 37.75 1.02
CA GLN A 582 -9.92 37.97 1.59
C GLN A 582 -10.17 37.10 2.82
N TRP A 583 -9.12 36.84 3.60
CA TRP A 583 -9.21 35.94 4.76
C TRP A 583 -10.16 36.50 5.84
N THR A 584 -10.09 37.80 6.10
CA THR A 584 -10.96 38.46 7.10
C THR A 584 -12.44 38.34 6.71
N GLU A 585 -12.75 38.53 5.43
CA GLU A 585 -14.08 38.38 4.85
C GLU A 585 -14.54 36.93 4.93
N THR A 586 -13.64 35.97 4.71
CA THR A 586 -13.93 34.53 4.86
C THR A 586 -14.28 34.16 6.30
N ILE A 587 -13.57 34.70 7.29
CA ILE A 587 -13.87 34.49 8.71
C ILE A 587 -15.20 35.14 9.12
N GLN A 588 -15.52 36.31 8.57
CA GLN A 588 -16.83 36.94 8.79
C GLN A 588 -17.96 36.12 8.14
N ALA A 589 -17.79 35.73 6.88
CA ALA A 589 -18.74 34.88 6.18
C ALA A 589 -18.94 33.52 6.86
N TYR A 590 -17.94 33.00 7.58
CA TYR A 590 -18.06 31.78 8.37
C TYR A 590 -19.03 31.95 9.55
N GLN A 591 -19.00 33.10 10.23
CA GLN A 591 -19.96 33.43 11.29
C GLN A 591 -21.38 33.55 10.72
N ASP A 592 -21.51 34.28 9.61
CA ASP A 592 -22.79 34.47 8.92
C ASP A 592 -23.37 33.14 8.43
N ALA A 593 -22.52 32.27 7.86
CA ALA A 593 -22.89 30.92 7.44
C ALA A 593 -23.34 30.05 8.61
N ASN A 594 -22.71 30.16 9.80
CA ASN A 594 -23.17 29.44 11.00
C ASN A 594 -24.60 29.85 11.37
N LEU A 595 -24.89 31.16 11.37
CA LEU A 595 -26.22 31.66 11.67
C LEU A 595 -27.26 31.25 10.62
N LEU A 596 -26.90 31.30 9.33
CA LEU A 596 -27.76 30.80 8.24
C LEU A 596 -28.15 29.33 8.42
N LEU A 597 -27.22 28.51 8.91
CA LEU A 597 -27.46 27.08 9.13
C LEU A 597 -28.20 26.78 10.44
N GLY A 598 -28.54 27.81 11.23
CA GLY A 598 -29.32 27.70 12.47
C GLY A 598 -28.49 27.71 13.74
N ASP A 599 -27.31 28.35 13.74
CA ASP A 599 -26.35 28.35 14.84
C ASP A 599 -26.04 26.93 15.34
N ILE A 600 -25.14 26.23 14.63
CA ILE A 600 -24.91 24.81 14.79
C ILE A 600 -23.62 24.50 15.56
N ILE A 601 -23.55 23.28 16.10
CA ILE A 601 -22.30 22.71 16.57
C ILE A 601 -21.37 22.50 15.36
N LYS A 602 -20.16 23.04 15.46
CA LYS A 602 -19.15 23.03 14.40
C LYS A 602 -18.08 22.00 14.71
N ALA A 603 -18.25 20.80 14.18
CA ALA A 603 -17.25 19.74 14.21
C ALA A 603 -17.27 18.99 12.89
N THR A 604 -16.24 18.23 12.53
CA THR A 604 -16.29 17.47 11.27
C THR A 604 -17.47 16.47 11.30
N PRO A 605 -18.36 16.44 10.29
CA PRO A 605 -18.32 17.17 9.01
C PRO A 605 -19.06 18.52 8.95
N THR A 606 -19.85 18.92 9.95
CA THR A 606 -20.62 20.18 9.95
C THR A 606 -19.74 21.43 9.83
N SER A 607 -18.56 21.45 10.47
CA SER A 607 -17.60 22.56 10.36
C SER A 607 -17.12 22.79 8.91
N LYS A 608 -17.10 21.74 8.08
CA LYS A 608 -16.79 21.82 6.64
C LYS A 608 -17.96 22.42 5.88
N ALA A 609 -19.20 22.04 6.20
CA ALA A 609 -20.38 22.62 5.55
C ALA A 609 -20.46 24.13 5.77
N VAL A 610 -20.17 24.60 7.00
CA VAL A 610 -20.06 26.04 7.29
C VAL A 610 -18.92 26.69 6.47
N GLY A 611 -17.75 26.04 6.40
CA GLY A 611 -16.58 26.56 5.67
C GLY A 611 -16.76 26.63 4.16
N ASP A 612 -17.41 25.63 3.56
CA ASP A 612 -17.72 25.62 2.13
C ASP A 612 -18.74 26.71 1.78
N LEU A 613 -19.76 26.90 2.64
CA LEU A 613 -20.74 27.98 2.47
C LEU A 613 -20.09 29.36 2.59
N ALA A 614 -19.19 29.54 3.56
CA ALA A 614 -18.46 30.78 3.75
C ALA A 614 -17.61 31.15 2.52
N GLN A 615 -16.84 30.20 1.98
CA GLN A 615 -16.05 30.42 0.77
C GLN A 615 -16.95 30.71 -0.44
N PHE A 616 -18.07 30.00 -0.58
CA PHE A 616 -19.04 30.26 -1.65
C PHE A 616 -19.64 31.67 -1.56
N MET A 617 -19.96 32.15 -0.36
CA MET A 617 -20.45 33.50 -0.14
C MET A 617 -19.42 34.55 -0.56
N VAL A 618 -18.16 34.38 -0.17
CA VAL A 618 -17.07 35.32 -0.51
C VAL A 618 -16.77 35.29 -2.01
N ASP A 619 -16.60 34.11 -2.60
CA ASP A 619 -16.32 33.93 -4.04
C ASP A 619 -17.38 34.60 -4.93
N ARG A 620 -18.65 34.55 -4.50
CA ARG A 620 -19.78 35.11 -5.24
C ARG A 620 -20.20 36.51 -4.79
N GLY A 621 -19.54 37.09 -3.79
CA GLY A 621 -19.91 38.39 -3.21
C GLY A 621 -21.34 38.42 -2.64
N LEU A 622 -21.82 37.29 -2.10
CA LEU A 622 -23.18 37.12 -1.60
C LEU A 622 -23.25 37.36 -0.08
N SER A 623 -24.18 38.22 0.35
CA SER A 623 -24.51 38.38 1.76
C SER A 623 -25.43 37.26 2.27
N ALA A 624 -25.52 37.10 3.59
CA ALA A 624 -26.43 36.12 4.20
C ALA A 624 -27.89 36.32 3.77
N THR A 625 -28.35 37.56 3.72
CA THR A 625 -29.69 37.93 3.25
C THR A 625 -29.89 37.54 1.78
N ALA A 626 -28.88 37.72 0.92
CA ALA A 626 -28.96 37.33 -0.48
C ALA A 626 -29.09 35.81 -0.63
N ILE A 627 -28.37 35.03 0.19
CA ILE A 627 -28.51 33.56 0.24
C ILE A 627 -29.94 33.18 0.62
N GLN A 628 -30.50 33.76 1.68
CA GLN A 628 -31.89 33.45 2.11
C GLN A 628 -32.93 33.77 1.03
N GLN A 629 -32.80 34.90 0.34
CA GLN A 629 -33.77 35.31 -0.69
C GLN A 629 -33.64 34.52 -1.99
N GLN A 630 -32.45 34.00 -2.31
CA GLN A 630 -32.13 33.38 -3.59
C GLN A 630 -31.83 31.88 -3.49
N ALA A 631 -31.99 31.27 -2.31
CA ALA A 631 -31.67 29.85 -2.06
C ALA A 631 -32.31 28.89 -3.09
N SER A 632 -33.55 29.16 -3.50
CA SER A 632 -34.27 28.37 -4.51
C SER A 632 -33.67 28.45 -5.93
N LYS A 633 -32.73 29.38 -6.18
CA LYS A 633 -32.06 29.60 -7.47
C LYS A 633 -30.55 29.32 -7.41
N LEU A 634 -29.96 29.29 -6.22
CA LEU A 634 -28.51 29.12 -6.03
C LEU A 634 -28.12 27.65 -5.83
N ASP A 635 -27.15 27.18 -6.60
CA ASP A 635 -26.58 25.85 -6.42
C ASP A 635 -25.50 25.90 -5.32
N LEU A 636 -25.96 25.70 -4.09
CA LEU A 636 -25.10 25.70 -2.91
C LEU A 636 -24.12 24.52 -2.90
N PRO A 637 -23.00 24.63 -2.16
CA PRO A 637 -22.03 23.55 -2.04
C PRO A 637 -22.67 22.23 -1.60
N GLN A 638 -22.15 21.12 -2.14
CA GLN A 638 -22.67 19.78 -1.87
C GLN A 638 -22.77 19.46 -0.36
N SER A 639 -21.81 19.90 0.45
CA SER A 639 -21.81 19.70 1.91
C SER A 639 -22.99 20.38 2.60
N VAL A 640 -23.43 21.54 2.11
CA VAL A 640 -24.59 22.27 2.62
C VAL A 640 -25.89 21.53 2.28
N LEU A 641 -25.98 21.00 1.05
CA LEU A 641 -27.09 20.15 0.65
C LEU A 641 -27.14 18.86 1.50
N GLU A 642 -26.00 18.26 1.80
CA GLU A 642 -25.90 17.08 2.67
C GLU A 642 -26.34 17.37 4.10
N TYR A 643 -26.02 18.56 4.63
CA TYR A 643 -26.54 19.01 5.92
C TYR A 643 -28.07 19.12 5.88
N PHE A 644 -28.63 19.88 4.93
CA PHE A 644 -30.08 20.12 4.84
C PHE A 644 -30.91 18.89 4.49
N THR A 645 -30.31 17.88 3.84
CA THR A 645 -30.98 16.59 3.61
C THR A 645 -31.02 15.72 4.89
N GLY A 646 -30.38 16.13 5.99
CA GLY A 646 -30.30 15.37 7.24
C GLY A 646 -29.23 14.29 7.25
N GLN A 647 -28.34 14.26 6.25
CA GLN A 647 -27.30 13.23 6.16
C GLN A 647 -26.17 13.44 7.18
N MET A 648 -26.05 14.66 7.72
CA MET A 648 -25.14 15.00 8.81
C MET A 648 -25.81 14.92 10.20
N GLY A 649 -26.95 14.25 10.32
CA GLY A 649 -27.74 14.19 11.56
C GLY A 649 -28.72 15.35 11.69
N GLN A 650 -29.41 15.40 12.83
CA GLN A 650 -30.42 16.41 13.13
C GLN A 650 -29.88 17.45 14.11
N PRO A 651 -29.99 18.76 13.80
CA PRO A 651 -29.76 19.81 14.80
C PRO A 651 -30.86 19.77 15.88
N PHE A 652 -30.52 20.18 17.09
CA PHE A 652 -31.36 20.06 18.30
C PHE A 652 -32.77 20.68 18.17
N ASP A 653 -32.87 21.83 17.51
CA ASP A 653 -34.08 22.62 17.30
C ASP A 653 -34.66 22.46 15.89
N GLY A 654 -34.13 21.52 15.10
CA GLY A 654 -34.50 21.33 13.71
C GLY A 654 -33.80 22.30 12.75
N PHE A 655 -34.04 22.10 11.45
CA PHE A 655 -33.41 22.92 10.42
C PHE A 655 -34.11 24.26 10.23
N PRO A 656 -33.39 25.32 9.82
CA PRO A 656 -34.01 26.61 9.53
C PRO A 656 -34.91 26.53 8.28
N GLU A 657 -36.20 26.82 8.46
CA GLU A 657 -37.19 26.99 7.39
C GLU A 657 -37.52 28.48 7.20
N PRO A 658 -37.85 28.97 5.98
CA PRO A 658 -38.02 28.20 4.73
C PRO A 658 -36.71 27.86 4.00
N LEU A 659 -35.55 28.30 4.53
CA LEU A 659 -34.25 28.15 3.86
C LEU A 659 -33.97 26.70 3.44
N ARG A 660 -34.21 25.71 4.31
CA ARG A 660 -34.03 24.30 3.97
C ARG A 660 -34.90 23.90 2.78
N SER A 661 -36.19 24.21 2.83
CA SER A 661 -37.13 23.88 1.75
C SER A 661 -36.69 24.48 0.41
N ASP A 662 -36.23 25.72 0.43
CA ASP A 662 -35.72 26.42 -0.76
C ASP A 662 -34.44 25.79 -1.33
N VAL A 663 -33.51 25.37 -0.47
CA VAL A 663 -32.27 24.68 -0.89
C VAL A 663 -32.57 23.28 -1.44
N LEU A 664 -33.52 22.56 -0.83
CA LEU A 664 -33.86 21.21 -1.26
C LEU A 664 -34.67 21.18 -2.56
N ARG A 665 -35.46 22.23 -2.88
CA ARG A 665 -36.28 22.31 -4.10
C ARG A 665 -37.12 21.04 -4.33
N GLY A 666 -37.75 20.53 -3.27
CA GLY A 666 -38.54 19.30 -3.31
C GLY A 666 -37.74 17.99 -3.33
N ARG A 667 -36.39 18.03 -3.24
CA ARG A 667 -35.58 16.82 -2.99
C ARG A 667 -35.98 16.21 -1.66
N PRO A 668 -36.20 14.88 -1.59
CA PRO A 668 -36.60 14.22 -0.36
C PRO A 668 -35.51 14.38 0.70
N GLY A 669 -35.87 14.93 1.86
CA GLY A 669 -35.03 14.86 3.04
C GLY A 669 -34.97 13.43 3.59
N ASN A 670 -33.84 13.01 4.16
CA ASN A 670 -33.66 11.68 4.75
C ASN A 670 -34.33 11.51 6.13
N MET A 671 -35.25 12.42 6.49
CA MET A 671 -35.87 12.57 7.82
C MET A 671 -36.50 11.29 8.39
N ALA A 672 -36.90 10.33 7.53
CA ALA A 672 -37.66 9.14 7.93
C ALA A 672 -36.98 7.79 7.63
N LYS A 673 -35.84 7.77 6.91
CA LYS A 673 -35.27 6.50 6.38
C LYS A 673 -34.16 5.88 7.22
N GLN A 674 -33.54 6.61 8.16
CA GLN A 674 -32.47 6.04 8.99
C GLN A 674 -32.95 5.32 10.25
N SER A 675 -34.15 5.62 10.77
CA SER A 675 -34.66 5.02 12.01
C SER A 675 -35.65 3.85 11.83
N ARG A 676 -36.13 3.57 10.61
CA ARG A 676 -37.25 2.60 10.39
C ARG A 676 -36.96 1.40 9.49
N SER A 677 -35.81 1.33 8.82
CA SER A 677 -35.40 0.12 8.07
C SER A 677 -34.10 -0.42 8.63
N ALA A 678 -34.05 -1.73 8.90
CA ALA A 678 -32.82 -2.40 9.33
C ALA A 678 -31.65 -2.00 8.41
N PRO A 679 -30.49 -1.57 8.95
CA PRO A 679 -29.34 -1.25 8.14
C PRO A 679 -28.96 -2.48 7.32
N ALA A 680 -28.75 -2.32 6.02
CA ALA A 680 -28.71 -3.42 5.07
C ALA A 680 -27.49 -4.39 5.16
N SER A 681 -26.92 -4.77 6.30
CA SER A 681 -25.75 -5.66 6.52
C SER A 681 -24.64 -5.75 5.44
N ALA A 682 -23.41 -5.31 5.75
CA ALA A 682 -22.25 -5.57 4.90
C ALA A 682 -21.99 -7.07 4.79
N ASP A 683 -21.84 -7.58 3.57
CA ASP A 683 -21.29 -8.92 3.33
C ASP A 683 -19.75 -8.86 3.39
N LEU A 684 -19.21 -9.06 4.59
CA LEU A 684 -17.76 -9.10 4.82
C LEU A 684 -17.08 -10.24 4.03
N ASN A 685 -17.79 -11.32 3.71
CA ASN A 685 -17.23 -12.43 2.91
C ASN A 685 -17.05 -12.01 1.45
N SER A 686 -18.02 -11.28 0.89
CA SER A 686 -17.88 -10.69 -0.45
C SER A 686 -16.75 -9.68 -0.49
N ILE A 687 -16.59 -8.85 0.54
CA ILE A 687 -15.50 -7.87 0.61
C ILE A 687 -14.14 -8.55 0.65
N ARG A 688 -13.97 -9.59 1.48
CA ARG A 688 -12.72 -10.37 1.53
C ARG A 688 -12.39 -11.02 0.19
N ARG A 689 -13.38 -11.62 -0.48
CA ARG A 689 -13.20 -12.19 -1.83
C ARG A 689 -12.83 -11.12 -2.86
N HIS A 690 -13.43 -9.93 -2.77
CA HIS A 690 -13.10 -8.82 -3.66
C HIS A 690 -11.64 -8.37 -3.45
N ILE A 691 -11.21 -8.13 -2.20
CA ILE A 691 -9.81 -7.78 -1.90
C ILE A 691 -8.85 -8.87 -2.41
N ALA A 692 -9.15 -10.15 -2.13
CA ALA A 692 -8.33 -11.27 -2.59
C ALA A 692 -8.23 -11.35 -4.13
N SER A 693 -9.31 -11.01 -4.85
CA SER A 693 -9.31 -10.96 -6.32
C SER A 693 -8.42 -9.86 -6.90
N GLN A 694 -8.26 -8.75 -6.17
CA GLN A 694 -7.39 -7.63 -6.58
C GLN A 694 -5.92 -7.91 -6.25
N PHE A 695 -5.66 -8.75 -5.24
CA PHE A 695 -4.32 -9.07 -4.74
C PHE A 695 -4.12 -10.59 -4.59
N PRO A 696 -4.01 -11.34 -5.71
CA PRO A 696 -3.80 -12.78 -5.67
C PRO A 696 -2.47 -13.13 -4.99
N GLY A 697 -2.49 -14.19 -4.17
CA GLY A 697 -1.33 -14.66 -3.40
C GLY A 697 -1.07 -13.94 -2.08
N VAL A 698 -1.81 -12.86 -1.76
CA VAL A 698 -1.66 -12.13 -0.49
C VAL A 698 -2.78 -12.53 0.48
N PRO A 699 -2.46 -13.03 1.69
CA PRO A 699 -3.48 -13.31 2.70
C PRO A 699 -4.30 -12.07 3.05
N VAL A 700 -5.63 -12.23 3.05
CA VAL A 700 -6.59 -11.21 3.49
C VAL A 700 -7.05 -11.54 4.90
N ILE A 701 -6.79 -10.65 5.85
CA ILE A 701 -7.16 -10.80 7.26
C ILE A 701 -8.39 -9.94 7.62
N GLU A 702 -8.99 -10.16 8.79
CA GLU A 702 -10.19 -9.42 9.21
C GLU A 702 -9.99 -7.89 9.25
N HIS A 703 -8.80 -7.44 9.65
CA HIS A 703 -8.44 -6.01 9.66
C HIS A 703 -8.44 -5.37 8.25
N ASP A 704 -8.23 -6.16 7.20
CA ASP A 704 -8.28 -5.70 5.81
C ASP A 704 -9.71 -5.38 5.40
N ALA A 705 -10.66 -6.28 5.75
CA ALA A 705 -12.07 -6.06 5.49
C ALA A 705 -12.58 -4.83 6.25
N ALA A 706 -12.20 -4.67 7.53
CA ALA A 706 -12.55 -3.49 8.33
C ALA A 706 -11.99 -2.18 7.74
N SER A 707 -10.75 -2.19 7.27
CA SER A 707 -10.14 -1.01 6.63
C SER A 707 -10.79 -0.68 5.29
N TYR A 708 -11.07 -1.69 4.47
CA TYR A 708 -11.72 -1.52 3.17
C TYR A 708 -13.15 -0.98 3.33
N VAL A 709 -13.94 -1.51 4.27
CA VAL A 709 -15.31 -0.99 4.53
C VAL A 709 -15.27 0.50 4.90
N MET A 710 -14.27 0.89 5.67
CA MET A 710 -14.08 2.27 6.11
C MET A 710 -13.57 3.19 5.00
N PHE A 711 -12.63 2.72 4.16
CA PHE A 711 -11.99 3.49 3.10
C PHE A 711 -11.63 2.63 1.88
N PRO A 712 -12.59 2.28 1.00
CA PRO A 712 -12.37 1.29 -0.08
C PRO A 712 -11.24 1.69 -1.03
N ASP A 713 -11.36 2.84 -1.69
CA ASP A 713 -10.40 3.28 -2.71
C ASP A 713 -9.02 3.57 -2.09
N VAL A 714 -9.01 4.23 -0.91
CA VAL A 714 -7.78 4.54 -0.17
C VAL A 714 -7.06 3.26 0.24
N TYR A 715 -7.79 2.24 0.67
CA TYR A 715 -7.21 0.98 1.09
C TYR A 715 -6.62 0.20 -0.10
N ILE A 716 -7.30 0.20 -1.25
CA ILE A 716 -6.77 -0.40 -2.48
C ILE A 716 -5.49 0.33 -2.92
N GLU A 717 -5.51 1.67 -2.94
CA GLU A 717 -4.34 2.50 -3.25
C GLU A 717 -3.19 2.23 -2.26
N PHE A 718 -3.50 2.18 -0.96
CA PHE A 718 -2.55 1.82 0.09
C PHE A 718 -1.90 0.46 -0.16
N ARG A 719 -2.68 -0.58 -0.50
CA ARG A 719 -2.17 -1.93 -0.78
C ARG A 719 -1.26 -1.94 -2.00
N HIS A 720 -1.61 -1.25 -3.08
CA HIS A 720 -0.74 -1.09 -4.25
C HIS A 720 0.57 -0.39 -3.89
N ASN A 721 0.50 0.74 -3.19
CA ASN A 721 1.70 1.50 -2.80
C ASN A 721 2.60 0.74 -1.83
N ARG A 722 2.03 0.00 -0.87
CA ARG A 722 2.81 -0.82 0.07
C ARG A 722 3.55 -1.97 -0.63
N ARG A 723 2.90 -2.62 -1.61
CA ARG A 723 3.51 -3.67 -2.44
C ARG A 723 4.66 -3.15 -3.31
N ASN A 724 4.52 -1.92 -3.82
CA ASN A 724 5.50 -1.36 -4.75
C ASN A 724 6.69 -0.66 -4.05
N ASN A 725 6.51 -0.12 -2.83
CA ASN A 725 7.47 0.86 -2.28
C ASN A 725 7.96 0.61 -0.84
N LEU A 726 7.27 -0.15 0.02
CA LEU A 726 7.45 0.00 1.48
C LEU A 726 7.34 -1.27 2.34
N GLN A 727 7.82 -2.41 1.87
CA GLN A 727 7.94 -3.63 2.69
C GLN A 727 9.28 -3.73 3.45
N LEU A 728 9.71 -2.71 4.20
CA LEU A 728 10.85 -2.88 5.13
C LEU A 728 10.53 -2.36 6.54
N GLY A 729 10.82 -3.19 7.53
CA GLY A 729 10.99 -2.75 8.90
C GLY A 729 12.25 -1.88 9.04
N ALA A 730 12.20 -0.91 9.96
CA ALA A 730 13.22 0.13 10.16
C ALA A 730 14.68 -0.36 10.31
N LYS A 731 14.93 -1.64 10.60
CA LYS A 731 16.29 -2.20 10.76
C LYS A 731 17.10 -2.25 9.46
N ASN A 732 16.46 -2.35 8.29
CA ASN A 732 17.17 -2.56 7.01
C ASN A 732 17.42 -1.27 6.22
N LEU A 733 16.87 -0.11 6.67
CA LEU A 733 17.11 1.19 6.01
C LEU A 733 18.45 1.84 6.41
N ALA A 734 19.06 1.39 7.50
CA ALA A 734 20.22 2.08 8.11
C ALA A 734 21.51 2.00 7.27
N THR A 735 21.58 1.13 6.26
CA THR A 735 22.78 0.89 5.45
C THR A 735 22.71 1.48 4.03
N ALA A 736 21.55 1.96 3.59
CA ALA A 736 21.37 2.53 2.24
C ALA A 736 21.99 3.93 2.14
N LYS A 737 23.05 4.09 1.34
CA LYS A 737 23.72 5.37 1.08
C LYS A 737 23.60 5.75 -0.40
N MET A 738 22.89 6.83 -0.70
CA MET A 738 22.86 7.38 -2.05
C MET A 738 24.27 7.87 -2.45
N LEU A 739 24.75 7.43 -3.61
CA LEU A 739 26.06 7.79 -4.15
C LEU A 739 25.95 8.93 -5.17
N ALA A 740 25.02 8.83 -6.12
CA ALA A 740 24.84 9.81 -7.18
C ALA A 740 23.45 9.69 -7.83
N ILE A 741 23.00 10.79 -8.44
CA ILE A 741 21.88 10.82 -9.40
C ILE A 741 22.50 11.03 -10.77
N LEU A 742 22.29 10.12 -11.71
CA LEU A 742 22.82 10.24 -13.06
C LEU A 742 22.01 11.24 -13.91
N PRO A 743 22.61 11.76 -15.01
CA PRO A 743 21.86 12.47 -16.04
C PRO A 743 20.68 11.63 -16.57
N PRO A 744 19.60 12.27 -17.05
CA PRO A 744 18.51 11.54 -17.69
C PRO A 744 19.02 10.81 -18.93
N GLU A 745 18.48 9.62 -19.19
CA GLU A 745 18.89 8.86 -20.35
C GLU A 745 18.46 9.58 -21.64
N PRO A 746 19.30 9.61 -22.68
CA PRO A 746 18.97 10.27 -23.93
C PRO A 746 17.66 9.74 -24.54
N GLY A 747 16.68 10.62 -24.73
CA GLY A 747 15.39 10.28 -25.36
C GLY A 747 14.34 9.67 -24.42
N THR A 748 14.68 9.43 -23.14
CA THR A 748 13.71 9.03 -22.11
C THR A 748 13.56 10.14 -21.08
N SER A 749 12.52 10.04 -20.27
CA SER A 749 12.32 10.86 -19.07
C SER A 749 12.67 10.07 -17.81
N LYS A 750 13.61 9.12 -17.90
CA LYS A 750 14.10 8.35 -16.76
C LYS A 750 15.48 8.81 -16.31
N ARG A 751 15.75 8.69 -15.01
CA ARG A 751 17.07 8.83 -14.39
C ARG A 751 17.41 7.61 -13.56
N SER A 752 18.69 7.26 -13.54
CA SER A 752 19.21 6.22 -12.66
C SER A 752 19.84 6.85 -11.42
N VAL A 753 19.45 6.34 -10.25
CA VAL A 753 20.01 6.73 -8.95
C VAL A 753 20.85 5.59 -8.42
N LEU A 754 22.09 5.88 -8.02
CA LEU A 754 23.01 4.91 -7.46
C LEU A 754 22.89 4.90 -5.94
N PHE A 755 22.71 3.71 -5.38
CA PHE A 755 22.77 3.47 -3.95
C PHE A 755 23.90 2.50 -3.63
N ARG A 756 24.44 2.62 -2.42
CA ARG A 756 25.20 1.57 -1.76
C ARG A 756 24.34 0.96 -0.67
N LEU A 757 24.02 -0.32 -0.76
CA LEU A 757 23.25 -1.06 0.24
C LEU A 757 24.07 -2.29 0.67
N ASP A 758 24.29 -2.45 1.96
CA ASP A 758 25.05 -3.59 2.52
C ASP A 758 26.47 -3.81 1.91
N GLY A 759 27.06 -2.76 1.32
CA GLY A 759 28.37 -2.80 0.66
C GLY A 759 28.32 -2.93 -0.86
N GLU A 760 27.16 -3.26 -1.42
CA GLU A 760 26.93 -3.42 -2.86
C GLU A 760 26.39 -2.15 -3.49
N VAL A 761 26.69 -1.94 -4.78
CA VAL A 761 26.17 -0.79 -5.54
C VAL A 761 24.96 -1.24 -6.34
N CYS A 762 23.83 -0.58 -6.13
CA CYS A 762 22.58 -0.85 -6.82
C CYS A 762 22.20 0.34 -7.70
N PHE A 763 21.67 0.07 -8.89
CA PHE A 763 21.10 1.06 -9.80
C PHE A 763 19.59 1.02 -9.73
N VAL A 764 18.96 2.19 -9.57
CA VAL A 764 17.50 2.27 -9.55
C VAL A 764 17.02 3.34 -10.51
N GLU A 765 16.28 2.91 -11.53
CA GLU A 765 15.64 3.79 -12.49
C GLU A 765 14.33 4.37 -11.93
N VAL A 766 14.18 5.68 -12.08
CA VAL A 766 12.95 6.40 -11.75
C VAL A 766 12.59 7.39 -12.85
N GLN A 767 11.29 7.62 -12.98
CA GLN A 767 10.74 8.63 -13.86
C GLN A 767 11.10 10.03 -13.32
N ASP A 768 11.67 10.91 -14.12
CA ASP A 768 11.86 12.33 -13.80
C ASP A 768 10.69 13.13 -14.39
N ASP A 769 9.79 13.58 -13.52
CA ASP A 769 8.60 14.34 -13.89
C ASP A 769 8.93 15.74 -14.43
N LYS A 770 10.16 16.24 -14.16
CA LYS A 770 10.64 17.55 -14.60
C LYS A 770 11.48 17.47 -15.87
N ALA A 771 11.99 16.29 -16.22
CA ALA A 771 12.69 16.07 -17.48
C ALA A 771 11.68 16.10 -18.64
N MET A 772 11.60 17.25 -19.31
CA MET A 772 10.90 17.34 -20.58
C MET A 772 11.75 16.67 -21.66
N VAL A 773 11.25 15.59 -22.26
CA VAL A 773 11.90 14.96 -23.41
C VAL A 773 11.78 15.92 -24.59
N ALA A 774 12.86 16.63 -24.92
CA ALA A 774 13.02 17.21 -26.25
C ALA A 774 13.17 16.04 -27.23
N ARG A 775 12.04 15.51 -27.72
CA ARG A 775 12.06 14.54 -28.82
C ARG A 775 12.72 15.24 -30.00
N LYS A 776 13.79 14.65 -30.55
CA LYS A 776 14.37 15.12 -31.81
C LYS A 776 13.34 14.83 -32.91
N ARG A 777 12.56 15.84 -33.31
CA ARG A 777 11.44 15.70 -34.25
C ARG A 777 11.94 15.76 -35.69
N GLU A 778 11.23 15.06 -36.56
CA GLU A 778 11.45 15.15 -38.00
C GLU A 778 11.11 16.58 -38.46
N LYS A 779 11.93 17.16 -39.34
CA LYS A 779 11.66 18.48 -39.92
C LYS A 779 10.88 18.34 -41.21
N ALA A 780 9.95 19.26 -41.46
CA ALA A 780 9.21 19.33 -42.71
C ALA A 780 10.14 19.72 -43.87
N ARG A 781 9.98 19.07 -45.01
CA ARG A 781 10.77 19.34 -46.21
C ARG A 781 10.26 20.58 -46.95
N PRO A 782 11.09 21.61 -47.20
CA PRO A 782 10.64 22.88 -47.81
C PRO A 782 10.07 22.74 -49.23
N ASP A 783 10.47 21.69 -49.96
CA ASP A 783 10.09 21.38 -51.33
C ASP A 783 8.77 20.60 -51.44
N VAL A 784 8.17 20.21 -50.31
CA VAL A 784 6.95 19.40 -50.27
C VAL A 784 5.79 20.23 -49.69
N ASN A 785 4.97 20.84 -50.55
CA ASN A 785 3.76 21.62 -50.18
C ASN A 785 2.68 20.81 -49.42
N LYS A 786 2.92 19.52 -49.19
CA LYS A 786 2.07 18.58 -48.48
C LYS A 786 2.55 18.29 -47.05
N GLU A 787 3.70 18.83 -46.64
CA GLU A 787 4.22 18.73 -45.27
C GLU A 787 4.05 20.07 -44.55
N VAL A 788 3.35 20.07 -43.41
CA VAL A 788 3.05 21.27 -42.63
C VAL A 788 4.10 21.42 -41.54
N ALA A 789 4.85 22.51 -41.56
CA ALA A 789 5.93 22.81 -40.62
C ALA A 789 5.46 23.70 -39.46
N SER A 790 6.13 23.61 -38.31
CA SER A 790 5.95 24.56 -37.23
C SER A 790 6.59 25.91 -37.58
N PRO A 791 5.85 27.03 -37.50
CA PRO A 791 6.39 28.34 -37.84
C PRO A 791 7.35 28.90 -36.77
N MET A 792 7.32 28.34 -35.55
CA MET A 792 8.08 28.84 -34.41
C MET A 792 8.27 27.80 -33.31
N VAL A 793 9.08 28.17 -32.31
CA VAL A 793 9.21 27.39 -31.07
C VAL A 793 7.99 27.65 -30.19
N GLY A 794 7.31 26.58 -29.73
CA GLY A 794 6.11 26.71 -28.91
C GLY A 794 5.52 25.37 -28.47
N ARG A 795 4.42 25.44 -27.71
CA ARG A 795 3.69 24.27 -27.20
C ARG A 795 2.41 24.03 -28.00
N ILE A 796 2.14 22.80 -28.41
CA ILE A 796 0.86 22.46 -29.05
C ILE A 796 -0.27 22.57 -28.03
N VAL A 797 -1.24 23.44 -28.27
CA VAL A 797 -2.40 23.65 -27.38
C VAL A 797 -3.68 22.99 -27.89
N GLY A 798 -3.73 22.64 -29.17
CA GLY A 798 -4.88 21.92 -29.72
C GLY A 798 -4.64 21.38 -31.12
N ILE A 799 -5.23 20.22 -31.40
CA ILE A 799 -5.30 19.62 -32.73
C ILE A 799 -6.77 19.69 -33.17
N LYS A 800 -7.06 20.39 -34.26
CA LYS A 800 -8.42 20.72 -34.71
C LYS A 800 -8.98 19.71 -35.71
N LYS A 801 -8.12 18.96 -36.39
CA LYS A 801 -8.47 17.93 -37.37
C LYS A 801 -7.62 16.70 -37.13
N ASN A 802 -8.23 15.51 -37.22
CA ASN A 802 -7.55 14.23 -37.00
C ASN A 802 -7.12 13.58 -38.33
N PRO A 803 -6.19 12.61 -38.32
CA PRO A 803 -5.85 11.82 -39.51
C PRO A 803 -7.10 11.24 -40.21
N GLY A 804 -7.11 11.25 -41.54
CA GLY A 804 -8.24 10.86 -42.38
C GLY A 804 -9.30 11.95 -42.60
N GLY A 805 -9.18 13.11 -41.95
CA GLY A 805 -10.05 14.28 -42.18
C GLY A 805 -9.76 14.96 -43.52
N ALA A 806 -10.81 15.35 -44.26
CA ALA A 806 -10.69 16.22 -45.42
C ALA A 806 -10.46 17.69 -44.97
N VAL A 807 -9.57 18.39 -45.67
CA VAL A 807 -9.20 19.78 -45.40
C VAL A 807 -9.09 20.58 -46.70
N GLU A 808 -9.58 21.82 -46.66
CA GLU A 808 -9.38 22.80 -47.74
C GLU A 808 -8.17 23.68 -47.43
N ALA A 809 -7.61 24.34 -48.45
CA ALA A 809 -6.53 25.29 -48.24
C ALA A 809 -7.00 26.45 -47.34
N GLY A 810 -6.28 26.69 -46.23
CA GLY A 810 -6.62 27.69 -45.21
C GLY A 810 -7.27 27.12 -43.94
N ASP A 811 -7.76 25.88 -43.96
CA ASP A 811 -8.36 25.24 -42.77
C ASP A 811 -7.34 25.10 -41.64
N VAL A 812 -7.73 25.48 -40.42
CA VAL A 812 -6.87 25.37 -39.23
C VAL A 812 -6.68 23.91 -38.85
N LEU A 813 -5.42 23.46 -38.77
CA LEU A 813 -5.04 22.11 -38.41
C LEU A 813 -4.66 22.00 -36.94
N ILE A 814 -3.72 22.85 -36.50
CA ILE A 814 -3.06 22.74 -35.20
C ILE A 814 -2.87 24.15 -34.63
N ALA A 815 -3.03 24.28 -33.31
CA ALA A 815 -2.76 25.51 -32.58
C ALA A 815 -1.49 25.37 -31.74
N VAL A 816 -0.58 26.34 -31.88
CA VAL A 816 0.71 26.40 -31.19
C VAL A 816 0.72 27.65 -30.30
N SER A 817 1.05 27.50 -29.02
CA SER A 817 1.21 28.62 -28.09
C SER A 817 2.68 28.92 -27.84
N ALA A 818 3.06 30.18 -27.99
CA ALA A 818 4.38 30.69 -27.67
C ALA A 818 4.24 32.05 -26.99
N MET A 819 4.97 32.29 -25.90
CA MET A 819 4.92 33.56 -25.15
C MET A 819 3.50 34.03 -24.78
N LYS A 820 2.61 33.10 -24.40
CA LYS A 820 1.18 33.32 -24.08
C LYS A 820 0.31 33.81 -25.26
N MET A 821 0.84 33.78 -26.48
CA MET A 821 0.07 33.97 -27.70
C MET A 821 -0.22 32.62 -28.36
N GLU A 822 -1.43 32.44 -28.89
CA GLU A 822 -1.84 31.26 -29.65
C GLU A 822 -1.82 31.57 -31.15
N ILE A 823 -1.17 30.72 -31.92
CA ILE A 823 -1.07 30.81 -33.38
C ILE A 823 -1.67 29.56 -34.00
N HIS A 824 -2.58 29.77 -34.94
CA HIS A 824 -3.23 28.71 -35.69
C HIS A 824 -2.43 28.41 -36.96
N VAL A 825 -2.00 27.16 -37.11
CA VAL A 825 -1.31 26.65 -38.29
C VAL A 825 -2.35 26.01 -39.22
N SER A 826 -2.45 26.53 -40.43
CA SER A 826 -3.44 26.14 -41.43
C SER A 826 -2.89 25.21 -42.51
N ALA A 827 -3.79 24.50 -43.20
CA ALA A 827 -3.47 23.64 -44.34
C ALA A 827 -3.03 24.48 -45.56
N PRO A 828 -1.86 24.22 -46.15
CA PRO A 828 -1.38 24.96 -47.33
C PRO A 828 -2.09 24.57 -48.63
N VAL A 829 -2.65 23.36 -48.71
CA VAL A 829 -3.32 22.80 -49.90
C VAL A 829 -4.56 22.02 -49.50
N ARG A 830 -5.51 21.86 -50.44
CA ARG A 830 -6.62 20.93 -50.25
C ARG A 830 -6.12 19.48 -50.27
N GLY A 831 -6.69 18.61 -49.45
CA GLY A 831 -6.34 17.19 -49.43
C GLY A 831 -6.90 16.46 -48.22
N ARG A 832 -6.30 15.32 -47.90
CA ARG A 832 -6.67 14.52 -46.73
C ARG A 832 -5.50 14.44 -45.76
N ILE A 833 -5.72 14.59 -44.46
CA ILE A 833 -4.64 14.48 -43.47
C ILE A 833 -4.15 13.02 -43.42
N ALA A 834 -2.94 12.77 -43.91
CA ALA A 834 -2.31 11.45 -43.87
C ALA A 834 -1.85 11.09 -42.45
N SER A 835 -1.20 12.04 -41.78
CA SER A 835 -0.72 11.85 -40.41
C SER A 835 -0.50 13.17 -39.69
N ILE A 836 -0.50 13.09 -38.35
CA ILE A 836 -0.15 14.20 -37.45
C ILE A 836 1.03 13.72 -36.61
N ALA A 837 2.12 14.47 -36.63
CA ALA A 837 3.41 14.10 -36.03
C ALA A 837 3.59 14.65 -34.59
N VAL A 838 2.55 15.29 -34.03
CA VAL A 838 2.57 15.96 -32.72
C VAL A 838 1.31 15.64 -31.91
N ALA A 839 1.42 15.71 -30.57
CA ALA A 839 0.30 15.59 -29.63
C ALA A 839 0.06 16.90 -28.87
N VAL A 840 -1.14 17.07 -28.30
CA VAL A 840 -1.43 18.23 -27.42
C VAL A 840 -0.51 18.18 -26.21
N GLY A 841 0.14 19.31 -25.90
CA GLY A 841 1.13 19.43 -24.83
C GLY A 841 2.58 19.31 -25.29
N ASP A 842 2.83 18.83 -26.51
CA ASP A 842 4.16 18.71 -27.10
C ASP A 842 4.84 20.07 -27.28
N MET A 843 6.15 20.14 -27.02
CA MET A 843 6.99 21.24 -27.48
C MET A 843 7.51 20.95 -28.88
N VAL A 844 7.48 21.97 -29.73
CA VAL A 844 7.97 21.96 -31.11
C VAL A 844 8.96 23.10 -31.32
N GLU A 845 9.97 22.87 -32.16
CA GLU A 845 10.87 23.89 -32.66
C GLU A 845 10.39 24.42 -34.02
N LYS A 846 11.06 25.48 -34.51
CA LYS A 846 10.81 25.97 -35.87
C LYS A 846 11.20 24.88 -36.89
N GLU A 847 10.36 24.68 -37.90
CA GLU A 847 10.48 23.68 -38.99
C GLU A 847 10.13 22.24 -38.61
N ASP A 848 9.80 21.95 -37.35
CA ASP A 848 9.33 20.61 -36.96
C ASP A 848 8.08 20.24 -37.76
N LEU A 849 8.02 19.00 -38.23
CA LEU A 849 6.88 18.46 -38.95
C LEU A 849 5.68 18.37 -38.00
N LEU A 850 4.57 18.99 -38.38
CA LEU A 850 3.31 18.98 -37.64
C LEU A 850 2.31 18.00 -38.23
N ALA A 851 2.11 18.02 -39.56
CA ALA A 851 1.16 17.16 -40.26
C ALA A 851 1.57 16.88 -41.71
N ARG A 852 1.10 15.76 -42.28
CA ARG A 852 1.22 15.43 -43.71
C ARG A 852 -0.17 15.40 -44.36
N ILE A 853 -0.27 15.93 -45.58
CA ILE A 853 -1.49 16.01 -46.39
C ILE A 853 -1.29 15.15 -47.65
N GLU A 854 -2.28 14.34 -48.01
CA GLU A 854 -2.34 13.54 -49.24
C GLU A 854 -3.09 14.24 -50.36
#